data_AF-A0AA97AYH9-F1
#
_entry.id   AF-A0AA97AYH9-F1
#
_cell.length_a   1.000
_cell.length_b   1.000
_cell.length_c   1.000
_cell.angle_alpha   90.00
_cell.angle_beta   90.00
_cell.angle_gamma   90.00
#
_symmetry.space_group_name_H-M   'P 1'
#
loop_
_entity.id
_entity.type
_entity.pdbx_description
1 polymer ?
#
loop_
_entity_poly.entity_id
_entity_poly.type
_entity_poly.pdbx_seq_one_letter_code
_entity_poly.pdbx_strand_id
1 'polypeptide(L)'
;MGRAAARGKLVVYPEGPLELEAVGQRLKEAGVTSLWLTAALFEQMQAYQPEALSGVRQVLAGGDVLSVGRVRERVRSGGILLNGYGPTEGTTFTTVHRVAEEDVGLTVPIGKPVGNTRVYVLDEGMRPVPVGVRGELYVGGEGLAEGYVGRPEWTAERFVPSPFGEGERLYRTGDEVRWQEGGVLEFLGRRDAQVKVRGYRIELGEVEEALKQHTQVKEAAAVVRGEGQEKRVEAYVVAPGGEGGALKEYVRQKLPEYMVPSVVVVLEALPLTPNGKVDRKALAATELRSRVAAETFVTPRTDAERVLAGIFSEVLGVPRVGLHDDFFELGGHSLLATQVVARVRTELGVDMPLRALFEAPTVLRLAVWLLSSDTEAGARDCVALQPEGAGTPVFLVHAVGGAVGPYRALARSMGRERPLYGFQAAGLDGREPPLEQVEAIARRYVDAMRERQPKGPYVLGGWSLGGVVAFEMARELERQGQSVALLVLLDSFAPGENAPSREPDAALLLAGMAMDLARTAGAESTLRPEALSGLTEEAQFTAVVEHARQAGWLPPEVEASTLRAWRDVTRANLRALAAYRPGPVQCPVLLLRAKDAQRSQAVEPSHGWARWGLSGLTVEDVPGDHYSVLRAPRVETLARRLVEHVGAATGRHEAAGQQREG
;
A
#
# COMPACT_ATOMS: atom_id res chain seq x y z
N MET A 1 -32.35 15.01 -40.63
CA MET A 1 -33.11 14.68 -39.41
C MET A 1 -32.13 14.54 -38.26
N GLY A 2 -32.22 15.43 -37.27
CA GLY A 2 -31.20 15.59 -36.23
C GLY A 2 -31.07 14.37 -35.33
N ARG A 3 -29.83 13.87 -35.18
CA ARG A 3 -29.47 13.07 -34.02
C ARG A 3 -29.20 14.06 -32.89
N ALA A 4 -30.16 14.17 -31.97
CA ALA A 4 -29.87 14.70 -30.65
C ALA A 4 -28.66 13.91 -30.12
N ALA A 5 -27.50 14.55 -29.98
CA ALA A 5 -26.44 14.00 -29.16
C ALA A 5 -27.10 13.70 -27.81
N ALA A 6 -27.15 12.41 -27.44
CA ALA A 6 -27.69 12.03 -26.14
C ALA A 6 -27.00 12.92 -25.11
N ARG A 7 -27.76 13.68 -24.32
CA ARG A 7 -27.22 14.48 -23.22
C ARG A 7 -26.71 13.51 -22.15
N GLY A 8 -25.54 12.92 -22.40
CA GLY A 8 -24.85 12.02 -21.50
C GLY A 8 -24.02 12.80 -20.49
N LYS A 9 -23.87 12.24 -19.29
CA LYS A 9 -22.91 12.71 -18.29
C LYS A 9 -21.71 11.78 -18.32
N LEU A 10 -20.52 12.31 -18.62
CA LEU A 10 -19.27 11.59 -18.42
C LEU A 10 -18.85 11.75 -16.96
N VAL A 11 -18.68 10.63 -16.27
CA VAL A 11 -18.12 10.61 -14.92
C VAL A 11 -16.66 10.21 -15.07
N VAL A 12 -15.76 11.16 -14.84
CA VAL A 12 -14.32 10.88 -14.84
C VAL A 12 -13.95 10.34 -13.46
N TYR A 13 -13.39 9.13 -13.44
CA TYR A 13 -12.80 8.57 -12.23
C TYR A 13 -11.46 9.30 -11.97
N PRO A 14 -11.18 9.75 -10.73
CA PRO A 14 -9.96 10.48 -10.43
C PRO A 14 -8.70 9.66 -10.76
N GLU A 15 -7.62 10.34 -11.10
CA GLU A 15 -6.33 9.72 -11.36
C GLU A 15 -5.81 9.05 -10.08
N GLY A 16 -5.41 7.78 -10.17
CA GLY A 16 -5.00 6.99 -9.02
C GLY A 16 -5.29 5.49 -9.18
N PRO A 17 -5.00 4.69 -8.15
CA PRO A 17 -5.28 3.25 -8.16
C PRO A 17 -6.79 2.96 -8.25
N LEU A 18 -7.13 1.90 -8.98
CA LEU A 18 -8.50 1.43 -9.15
C LEU A 18 -8.89 0.50 -8.00
N GLU A 19 -9.11 1.07 -6.82
CA GLU A 19 -9.61 0.33 -5.65
C GLU A 19 -11.08 -0.06 -5.88
N LEU A 20 -11.38 -1.37 -5.81
CA LEU A 20 -12.70 -1.91 -6.19
C LEU A 20 -13.85 -1.28 -5.38
N GLU A 21 -13.65 -1.07 -4.08
CA GLU A 21 -14.63 -0.43 -3.19
C GLU A 21 -14.92 1.01 -3.61
N ALA A 22 -13.88 1.80 -3.89
CA ALA A 22 -14.01 3.19 -4.31
C ALA A 22 -14.69 3.29 -5.68
N VAL A 23 -14.35 2.39 -6.61
CA VAL A 23 -15.06 2.25 -7.90
C VAL A 23 -16.54 1.93 -7.64
N GLY A 24 -16.83 0.93 -6.80
CA GLY A 24 -18.20 0.52 -6.47
C GLY A 24 -19.03 1.64 -5.85
N GLN A 25 -18.46 2.39 -4.90
CA GLN A 25 -19.09 3.56 -4.29
C GLN A 25 -19.36 4.65 -5.33
N ARG A 26 -18.39 4.95 -6.19
CA ARG A 26 -18.54 5.98 -7.22
C ARG A 26 -19.60 5.63 -8.25
N LEU A 27 -19.72 4.36 -8.63
CA LEU A 27 -20.80 3.88 -9.53
C LEU A 27 -22.18 4.19 -8.94
N LYS A 28 -22.36 3.94 -7.64
CA LYS A 28 -23.62 4.18 -6.92
C LYS A 28 -23.90 5.67 -6.77
N GLU A 29 -22.96 6.45 -6.25
CA GLU A 29 -23.10 7.90 -6.02
C GLU A 29 -23.38 8.68 -7.30
N ALA A 30 -22.69 8.35 -8.38
CA ALA A 30 -22.83 9.06 -9.64
C ALA A 30 -24.00 8.55 -10.49
N GLY A 31 -24.66 7.46 -10.09
CA GLY A 31 -25.75 6.82 -10.84
C GLY A 31 -25.32 6.35 -12.21
N VAL A 32 -24.17 5.68 -12.32
CA VAL A 32 -23.60 5.26 -13.61
C VAL A 32 -24.51 4.24 -14.29
N THR A 33 -24.95 4.54 -15.51
CA THR A 33 -25.88 3.69 -16.27
C THR A 33 -25.21 2.89 -17.38
N SER A 34 -24.01 3.31 -17.82
CA SER A 34 -23.19 2.63 -18.82
C SER A 34 -21.74 2.65 -18.38
N LEU A 35 -21.09 1.49 -18.42
CA LEU A 35 -19.73 1.30 -17.94
C LEU A 35 -18.95 0.41 -18.92
N TRP A 36 -17.71 0.76 -19.21
CA TRP A 36 -16.77 -0.12 -19.90
C TRP A 36 -15.66 -0.55 -18.94
N LEU A 37 -15.36 -1.84 -18.92
CA LEU A 37 -14.31 -2.44 -18.11
C LEU A 37 -13.42 -3.33 -18.98
N THR A 38 -12.15 -3.46 -18.60
CA THR A 38 -11.35 -4.58 -19.11
C THR A 38 -11.92 -5.89 -18.57
N ALA A 39 -11.70 -7.00 -19.29
CA ALA A 39 -12.13 -8.34 -18.87
C ALA A 39 -11.75 -8.66 -17.42
N ALA A 40 -10.52 -8.27 -17.05
CA ALA A 40 -9.98 -8.42 -15.71
C ALA A 40 -10.73 -7.61 -14.65
N LEU A 41 -10.93 -6.32 -14.90
CA LEU A 41 -11.63 -5.47 -13.95
C LEU A 41 -13.12 -5.84 -13.83
N PHE A 42 -13.74 -6.27 -14.92
CA PHE A 42 -15.11 -6.81 -14.91
C PHE A 42 -15.23 -8.03 -13.99
N GLU A 43 -14.34 -9.00 -14.14
CA GLU A 43 -14.33 -10.20 -13.30
C GLU A 43 -14.23 -9.88 -11.82
N GLN A 44 -13.34 -8.96 -11.44
CA GLN A 44 -13.16 -8.54 -10.05
C GLN A 44 -14.35 -7.76 -9.50
N MET A 45 -14.85 -6.78 -10.25
CA MET A 45 -16.02 -6.01 -9.83
C MET A 45 -17.24 -6.91 -9.69
N GLN A 46 -17.39 -7.94 -10.53
CA GLN A 46 -18.47 -8.91 -10.41
C GLN A 46 -18.29 -9.85 -9.22
N ALA A 47 -17.05 -10.17 -8.84
CA ALA A 47 -16.76 -11.05 -7.70
C ALA A 47 -16.93 -10.33 -6.35
N TYR A 48 -16.45 -9.08 -6.25
CA TYR A 48 -16.31 -8.37 -4.97
C TYR A 48 -17.23 -7.17 -4.79
N GLN A 49 -17.77 -6.64 -5.89
CA GLN A 49 -18.70 -5.50 -5.87
C GLN A 49 -19.97 -5.76 -6.73
N PRO A 50 -20.60 -6.95 -6.64
CA PRO A 50 -21.71 -7.33 -7.52
C PRO A 50 -22.93 -6.39 -7.38
N GLU A 51 -23.19 -5.87 -6.18
CA GLU A 51 -24.28 -4.94 -5.91
C GLU A 51 -24.04 -3.56 -6.53
N ALA A 52 -22.77 -3.14 -6.64
CA ALA A 52 -22.44 -1.89 -7.33
C ALA A 52 -22.67 -2.04 -8.84
N LEU A 53 -22.21 -3.16 -9.42
CA LEU A 53 -22.42 -3.42 -10.83
C LEU A 53 -23.89 -3.64 -11.17
N SER A 54 -24.71 -4.27 -10.30
CA SER A 54 -26.12 -4.54 -10.61
C SER A 54 -26.95 -3.26 -10.81
N GLY A 55 -26.52 -2.14 -10.20
CA GLY A 55 -27.08 -0.81 -10.45
C GLY A 55 -26.77 -0.23 -11.84
N VAL A 56 -25.78 -0.79 -12.55
CA VAL A 56 -25.39 -0.34 -13.90
C VAL A 56 -26.21 -1.08 -14.96
N ARG A 57 -27.03 -0.33 -15.71
CA ARG A 57 -27.93 -0.88 -16.75
C ARG A 57 -27.17 -1.62 -17.86
N GLN A 58 -26.05 -1.08 -18.34
CA GLN A 58 -25.26 -1.65 -19.42
C GLN A 58 -23.77 -1.71 -19.05
N VAL A 59 -23.20 -2.90 -19.06
CA VAL A 59 -21.77 -3.13 -18.85
C VAL A 59 -21.17 -3.66 -20.14
N LEU A 60 -20.13 -3.01 -20.63
CA LEU A 60 -19.28 -3.50 -21.69
C LEU A 60 -18.01 -4.05 -21.05
N ALA A 61 -17.60 -5.25 -21.42
CA ALA A 61 -16.36 -5.86 -20.97
C ALA A 61 -15.56 -6.37 -22.18
N GLY A 62 -14.23 -6.25 -22.15
CA GLY A 62 -13.41 -6.68 -23.27
C GLY A 62 -11.91 -6.49 -23.06
N GLY A 63 -11.15 -6.58 -24.15
CA GLY A 63 -9.69 -6.44 -24.11
C GLY A 63 -8.95 -7.76 -23.85
N ASP A 64 -9.57 -8.74 -23.19
CA ASP A 64 -9.11 -10.14 -23.07
C ASP A 64 -10.33 -11.09 -23.10
N VAL A 65 -10.10 -12.40 -23.03
CA VAL A 65 -11.17 -13.41 -22.96
C VAL A 65 -11.95 -13.24 -21.65
N LEU A 66 -13.28 -13.17 -21.74
CA LEU A 66 -14.14 -13.06 -20.56
C LEU A 66 -14.28 -14.40 -19.84
N SER A 67 -14.28 -14.33 -18.50
CA SER A 67 -14.52 -15.47 -17.61
C SER A 67 -15.96 -15.97 -17.74
N VAL A 68 -16.14 -17.20 -18.23
CA VAL A 68 -17.45 -17.85 -18.41
C VAL A 68 -18.29 -17.83 -17.12
N GLY A 69 -17.66 -18.13 -15.97
CA GLY A 69 -18.33 -18.15 -14.68
C GLY A 69 -18.90 -16.78 -14.30
N ARG A 70 -18.06 -15.73 -14.34
CA ARG A 70 -18.47 -14.36 -13.99
C ARG A 70 -19.50 -13.79 -14.95
N VAL A 71 -19.38 -14.13 -16.24
CA VAL A 71 -20.37 -13.75 -17.25
C VAL A 71 -21.74 -14.35 -16.94
N ARG A 72 -21.82 -15.65 -16.61
CA ARG A 72 -23.09 -16.29 -16.23
C ARG A 72 -23.70 -15.66 -14.98
N GLU A 73 -22.90 -15.41 -13.94
CA GLU A 73 -23.35 -14.70 -12.74
C GLU A 73 -23.94 -13.33 -13.08
N ARG A 74 -23.24 -12.55 -13.91
CA ARG A 74 -23.69 -11.23 -14.33
C ARG A 74 -25.00 -11.29 -15.09
N VAL A 75 -25.10 -12.15 -16.10
CA VAL A 75 -26.32 -12.28 -16.93
C VAL A 75 -27.52 -12.66 -16.06
N ARG A 76 -27.34 -13.59 -15.11
CA ARG A 76 -28.39 -13.98 -14.15
C ARG A 76 -28.79 -12.86 -13.19
N SER A 77 -27.85 -11.97 -12.84
CA SER A 77 -28.14 -10.80 -12.01
C SER A 77 -28.96 -9.71 -12.71
N GLY A 78 -29.14 -9.81 -14.03
CA GLY A 78 -29.90 -8.87 -14.86
C GLY A 78 -29.06 -7.74 -15.46
N GLY A 79 -29.72 -6.91 -16.28
CA GLY A 79 -29.06 -5.84 -17.06
C GLY A 79 -28.51 -6.33 -18.41
N ILE A 80 -27.75 -5.47 -19.09
CA ILE A 80 -27.15 -5.77 -20.40
C ILE A 80 -25.64 -5.94 -20.21
N LEU A 81 -25.12 -7.11 -20.59
CA LEU A 81 -23.67 -7.35 -20.72
C LEU A 81 -23.29 -7.44 -22.20
N LEU A 82 -22.30 -6.65 -22.61
CA LEU A 82 -21.73 -6.67 -23.95
C LEU A 82 -20.27 -7.12 -23.90
N ASN A 83 -19.91 -8.18 -24.62
CA ASN A 83 -18.52 -8.54 -24.87
C ASN A 83 -18.01 -7.76 -26.08
N GLY A 84 -17.04 -6.88 -25.86
CA GLY A 84 -16.42 -6.04 -26.89
C GLY A 84 -15.06 -6.59 -27.32
N TYR A 85 -14.90 -6.81 -28.63
CA TYR A 85 -13.64 -7.23 -29.22
C TYR A 85 -13.21 -6.26 -30.31
N GLY A 86 -11.92 -5.93 -30.35
CA GLY A 86 -11.31 -5.22 -31.45
C GLY A 86 -9.81 -5.02 -31.21
N PRO A 87 -8.98 -5.11 -32.26
CA PRO A 87 -7.64 -4.56 -32.24
C PRO A 87 -7.69 -3.02 -32.26
N THR A 88 -6.64 -2.36 -31.76
CA THR A 88 -6.49 -0.90 -31.82
C THR A 88 -6.62 -0.38 -33.25
N GLU A 89 -6.08 -1.14 -34.20
CA GLU A 89 -6.07 -0.86 -35.63
C GLU A 89 -7.47 -0.90 -36.28
N GLY A 90 -8.47 -1.43 -35.57
CA GLY A 90 -9.88 -1.41 -35.95
C GLY A 90 -10.72 -0.41 -35.15
N THR A 91 -10.09 0.56 -34.48
CA THR A 91 -10.70 1.65 -33.69
C THR A 91 -11.59 1.15 -32.55
N THR A 92 -10.94 0.75 -31.46
CA THR A 92 -11.57 0.30 -30.19
C THR A 92 -12.30 -1.04 -30.30
N PHE A 93 -13.43 -1.11 -31.00
CA PHE A 93 -14.23 -2.34 -31.14
C PHE A 93 -14.57 -2.61 -32.59
N THR A 94 -14.23 -3.82 -33.03
CA THR A 94 -14.60 -4.37 -34.35
C THR A 94 -15.89 -5.17 -34.25
N THR A 95 -16.06 -5.96 -33.19
CA THR A 95 -17.24 -6.78 -32.97
C THR A 95 -17.77 -6.63 -31.56
N VAL A 96 -19.08 -6.78 -31.41
CA VAL A 96 -19.75 -6.77 -30.11
C VAL A 96 -20.73 -7.93 -30.03
N HIS A 97 -20.75 -8.61 -28.88
CA HIS A 97 -21.74 -9.63 -28.56
C HIS A 97 -22.58 -9.16 -27.38
N ARG A 98 -23.91 -9.09 -27.55
CA ARG A 98 -24.81 -8.97 -26.41
C ARG A 98 -24.99 -10.37 -25.83
N VAL A 99 -24.45 -10.58 -24.64
CA VAL A 99 -24.37 -11.91 -24.04
C VAL A 99 -25.73 -12.30 -23.46
N ALA A 100 -26.28 -13.43 -23.92
CA ALA A 100 -27.36 -14.15 -23.26
C ALA A 100 -26.81 -15.40 -22.56
N GLU A 101 -27.55 -15.98 -21.60
CA GLU A 101 -27.04 -17.09 -20.80
C GLU A 101 -26.82 -18.36 -21.66
N GLU A 102 -27.71 -18.57 -22.63
CA GLU A 102 -27.69 -19.63 -23.63
C GLU A 102 -26.48 -19.55 -24.57
N ASP A 103 -25.91 -18.35 -24.78
CA ASP A 103 -24.76 -18.13 -25.66
C ASP A 103 -23.42 -18.47 -24.98
N VAL A 104 -23.43 -18.71 -23.67
CA VAL A 104 -22.21 -18.92 -22.87
C VAL A 104 -21.88 -20.42 -22.79
N GLY A 105 -21.04 -20.87 -23.72
CA GLY A 105 -20.50 -22.23 -23.79
C GLY A 105 -19.21 -22.45 -22.99
N LEU A 106 -18.21 -23.06 -23.62
CA LEU A 106 -16.83 -23.15 -23.11
C LEU A 106 -16.09 -21.81 -23.21
N THR A 107 -16.55 -20.94 -24.10
CA THR A 107 -16.01 -19.60 -24.37
C THR A 107 -17.17 -18.61 -24.43
N VAL A 108 -16.86 -17.31 -24.34
CA VAL A 108 -17.83 -16.24 -24.56
C VAL A 108 -17.61 -15.67 -25.97
N PRO A 109 -18.59 -15.76 -26.89
CA PRO A 109 -18.41 -15.28 -28.26
C PRO A 109 -18.08 -13.78 -28.33
N ILE A 110 -17.34 -13.39 -29.36
CA ILE A 110 -16.96 -11.99 -29.64
C ILE A 110 -17.97 -11.27 -30.54
N GLY A 111 -18.99 -12.00 -31.03
CA GLY A 111 -20.20 -11.38 -31.54
C GLY A 111 -20.21 -11.10 -33.03
N LYS A 112 -20.82 -9.97 -33.40
CA LYS A 112 -21.02 -9.54 -34.78
C LYS A 112 -20.32 -8.20 -35.03
N PRO A 113 -19.94 -7.88 -36.28
CA PRO A 113 -19.35 -6.59 -36.61
C PRO A 113 -20.22 -5.41 -36.17
N VAL A 114 -19.57 -4.35 -35.69
CA VAL A 114 -20.24 -3.06 -35.47
C VAL A 114 -20.61 -2.41 -36.81
N GLY A 115 -21.39 -1.32 -36.78
CA GLY A 115 -21.77 -0.59 -37.99
C GLY A 115 -20.55 -0.15 -38.81
N ASN A 116 -20.68 -0.17 -40.14
CA ASN A 116 -19.63 0.20 -41.11
C ASN A 116 -18.34 -0.62 -41.04
N THR A 117 -18.36 -1.76 -40.34
CA THR A 117 -17.24 -2.70 -40.21
C THR A 117 -17.58 -4.01 -40.91
N ARG A 118 -16.60 -4.57 -41.64
CA ARG A 118 -16.68 -5.91 -42.24
C ARG A 118 -15.62 -6.79 -41.58
N VAL A 119 -15.94 -8.07 -41.41
CA VAL A 119 -14.98 -9.05 -40.93
C VAL A 119 -15.01 -10.29 -41.80
N TYR A 120 -13.84 -10.89 -41.99
CA TYR A 120 -13.66 -12.11 -42.76
C TYR A 120 -12.86 -13.12 -41.96
N VAL A 121 -13.20 -14.41 -42.10
CA VAL A 121 -12.42 -15.50 -41.52
C VAL A 121 -11.80 -16.25 -42.69
N LEU A 122 -10.49 -16.10 -42.84
CA LEU A 122 -9.76 -16.49 -44.05
C LEU A 122 -8.76 -17.61 -43.78
N ASP A 123 -8.50 -18.43 -44.81
CA ASP A 123 -7.36 -19.34 -44.85
C ASP A 123 -6.07 -18.61 -45.28
N GLU A 124 -4.96 -19.35 -45.38
CA GLU A 124 -3.66 -18.81 -45.80
C GLU A 124 -3.66 -18.27 -47.25
N GLY A 125 -4.62 -18.72 -48.08
CA GLY A 125 -4.82 -18.25 -49.45
C GLY A 125 -5.76 -17.06 -49.56
N MET A 126 -6.11 -16.40 -48.45
CA MET A 126 -7.09 -15.29 -48.39
C MET A 126 -8.50 -15.67 -48.85
N ARG A 127 -8.88 -16.96 -48.75
CA ARG A 127 -10.22 -17.44 -49.10
C ARG A 127 -11.09 -17.58 -47.85
N PRO A 128 -12.39 -17.20 -47.90
CA PRO A 128 -13.30 -17.41 -46.78
C PRO A 128 -13.43 -18.89 -46.43
N VAL A 129 -13.31 -19.22 -45.14
CA VAL A 129 -13.52 -20.58 -44.64
C VAL A 129 -15.02 -20.85 -44.34
N PRO A 130 -15.49 -22.10 -44.42
CA PRO A 130 -16.86 -22.46 -44.06
C PRO A 130 -17.20 -22.18 -42.58
N VAL A 131 -18.50 -22.11 -42.25
CA VAL A 131 -18.98 -22.03 -40.86
C VAL A 131 -18.46 -23.22 -40.05
N GLY A 132 -18.04 -22.97 -38.82
CA GLY A 132 -17.42 -23.95 -37.92
C GLY A 132 -15.94 -24.21 -38.16
N VAL A 133 -15.40 -23.81 -39.32
CA VAL A 133 -13.99 -23.99 -39.66
C VAL A 133 -13.17 -22.83 -39.11
N ARG A 134 -12.03 -23.18 -38.52
CA ARG A 134 -11.03 -22.23 -38.05
C ARG A 134 -10.40 -21.45 -39.21
N GLY A 135 -10.21 -20.15 -39.03
CA GLY A 135 -9.36 -19.32 -39.87
C GLY A 135 -8.80 -18.12 -39.13
N GLU A 136 -8.09 -17.25 -39.85
CA GLU A 136 -7.57 -15.98 -39.34
C GLU A 136 -8.58 -14.86 -39.57
N LEU A 137 -8.75 -14.00 -38.57
CA LEU A 137 -9.66 -12.87 -38.64
C LEU A 137 -9.01 -11.71 -39.42
N TYR A 138 -9.76 -11.17 -40.38
CA TYR A 138 -9.42 -9.95 -41.11
C TYR A 138 -10.54 -8.93 -40.94
N VAL A 139 -10.15 -7.67 -40.78
CA VAL A 139 -11.07 -6.56 -40.52
C VAL A 139 -11.02 -5.57 -41.68
N GLY A 140 -12.17 -5.09 -42.14
CA GLY A 140 -12.27 -4.04 -43.15
C GLY A 140 -13.36 -3.03 -42.80
N GLY A 141 -13.47 -1.97 -43.60
CA GLY A 141 -14.47 -0.92 -43.44
C GLY A 141 -13.91 0.37 -42.83
N GLU A 142 -14.81 1.27 -42.42
CA GLU A 142 -14.47 2.65 -42.04
C GLU A 142 -13.70 2.75 -40.71
N GLY A 143 -13.74 1.71 -39.87
CA GLY A 143 -13.04 1.69 -38.58
C GLY A 143 -11.54 1.41 -38.67
N LEU A 144 -10.99 1.18 -39.87
CA LEU A 144 -9.56 0.91 -40.02
C LEU A 144 -8.71 2.17 -39.74
N ALA A 145 -7.63 1.98 -38.98
CA ALA A 145 -6.60 2.99 -38.83
C ALA A 145 -5.91 3.29 -40.17
N GLU A 146 -5.32 4.49 -40.27
CA GLU A 146 -4.55 4.88 -41.45
C GLU A 146 -3.31 4.00 -41.63
N GLY A 147 -2.64 3.66 -40.52
CA GLY A 147 -1.46 2.82 -40.46
C GLY A 147 -0.64 3.08 -39.19
N TYR A 148 0.60 2.61 -39.16
CA TYR A 148 1.54 2.86 -38.07
C TYR A 148 2.41 4.09 -38.38
N VAL A 149 2.47 5.03 -37.44
CA VAL A 149 3.21 6.30 -37.59
C VAL A 149 4.69 6.04 -37.85
N GLY A 150 5.21 6.53 -38.98
CA GLY A 150 6.63 6.40 -39.34
C GLY A 150 7.09 4.96 -39.61
N ARG A 151 6.16 4.04 -39.91
CA ARG A 151 6.41 2.61 -40.17
C ARG A 151 5.61 2.12 -41.39
N PRO A 152 5.91 2.62 -42.61
CA PRO A 152 5.20 2.21 -43.82
C PRO A 152 5.33 0.71 -44.12
N GLU A 153 6.47 0.10 -43.79
CA GLU A 153 6.74 -1.32 -43.95
C GLU A 153 5.81 -2.19 -43.09
N TRP A 154 5.64 -1.85 -41.80
CA TRP A 154 4.71 -2.57 -40.92
C TRP A 154 3.26 -2.32 -41.33
N THR A 155 2.97 -1.12 -41.83
CA THR A 155 1.64 -0.78 -42.35
C THR A 155 1.30 -1.65 -43.55
N ALA A 156 2.21 -1.79 -44.52
CA ALA A 156 2.00 -2.63 -45.70
C ALA A 156 1.88 -4.13 -45.36
N GLU A 157 2.60 -4.59 -44.32
CA GLU A 157 2.51 -5.97 -43.84
C GLU A 157 1.14 -6.30 -43.21
N ARG A 158 0.58 -5.37 -42.43
CA ARG A 158 -0.65 -5.61 -41.66
C ARG A 158 -1.93 -5.10 -42.33
N PHE A 159 -1.86 -4.07 -43.15
CA PHE A 159 -2.99 -3.49 -43.89
C PHE A 159 -2.89 -3.88 -45.37
N VAL A 160 -3.38 -5.07 -45.68
CA VAL A 160 -3.25 -5.72 -46.99
C VAL A 160 -4.41 -5.34 -47.92
N PRO A 161 -4.25 -5.44 -49.26
CA PRO A 161 -5.35 -5.26 -50.20
C PRO A 161 -6.48 -6.27 -49.95
N SER A 162 -7.74 -5.81 -50.01
CA SER A 162 -8.90 -6.68 -49.92
C SER A 162 -9.15 -7.39 -51.25
N PRO A 163 -9.29 -8.73 -51.28
CA PRO A 163 -9.71 -9.44 -52.49
C PRO A 163 -11.23 -9.39 -52.73
N PHE A 164 -12.00 -8.72 -51.85
CA PHE A 164 -13.46 -8.75 -51.83
C PHE A 164 -14.14 -7.45 -52.29
N GLY A 165 -13.37 -6.48 -52.78
CA GLY A 165 -13.88 -5.17 -53.18
C GLY A 165 -13.00 -4.46 -54.20
N GLU A 166 -13.26 -3.18 -54.42
CA GLU A 166 -12.64 -2.35 -55.45
C GLU A 166 -11.59 -1.40 -54.83
N GLY A 167 -10.57 -1.99 -54.20
CA GLY A 167 -9.39 -1.26 -53.70
C GLY A 167 -9.39 -0.94 -52.19
N GLU A 168 -10.31 -1.50 -51.41
CA GLU A 168 -10.26 -1.38 -49.94
C GLU A 168 -9.09 -2.17 -49.34
N ARG A 169 -8.71 -1.82 -48.10
CA ARG A 169 -7.73 -2.55 -47.30
C ARG A 169 -8.41 -3.46 -46.28
N LEU A 170 -7.73 -4.52 -45.88
CA LEU A 170 -8.04 -5.34 -44.73
C LEU A 170 -6.89 -5.25 -43.71
N TYR A 171 -7.22 -5.14 -42.43
CA TYR A 171 -6.27 -5.35 -41.34
C TYR A 171 -6.21 -6.83 -40.97
N ARG A 172 -5.00 -7.39 -41.01
CA ARG A 172 -4.67 -8.76 -40.61
C ARG A 172 -4.41 -8.83 -39.11
N THR A 173 -5.34 -9.41 -38.34
CA THR A 173 -5.30 -9.34 -36.86
C THR A 173 -4.29 -10.29 -36.21
N GLY A 174 -3.96 -11.41 -36.88
CA GLY A 174 -3.26 -12.54 -36.29
C GLY A 174 -4.10 -13.38 -35.31
N ASP A 175 -5.39 -13.05 -35.15
CA ASP A 175 -6.31 -13.78 -34.27
C ASP A 175 -6.95 -14.96 -35.00
N GLU A 176 -7.00 -16.09 -34.31
CA GLU A 176 -7.64 -17.32 -34.76
C GLU A 176 -9.09 -17.33 -34.27
N VAL A 177 -10.03 -17.49 -35.20
CA VAL A 177 -11.46 -17.43 -34.93
C VAL A 177 -12.21 -18.48 -35.75
N ARG A 178 -13.49 -18.68 -35.44
CA ARG A 178 -14.44 -19.38 -36.33
C ARG A 178 -15.81 -18.73 -36.28
N TRP A 179 -16.56 -18.88 -37.36
CA TRP A 179 -17.99 -18.61 -37.35
C TRP A 179 -18.75 -19.74 -36.66
N GLN A 180 -19.66 -19.39 -35.76
CA GLN A 180 -20.70 -20.28 -35.27
C GLN A 180 -21.97 -20.15 -36.12
N GLU A 181 -22.87 -21.11 -35.99
CA GLU A 181 -24.23 -20.99 -36.52
C GLU A 181 -24.89 -19.71 -35.98
N GLY A 182 -25.72 -19.04 -36.80
CA GLY A 182 -26.31 -17.74 -36.46
C GLY A 182 -25.39 -16.52 -36.70
N GLY A 183 -24.19 -16.76 -37.26
CA GLY A 183 -23.28 -15.70 -37.72
C GLY A 183 -22.61 -14.96 -36.57
N VAL A 184 -22.25 -15.67 -35.50
CA VAL A 184 -21.54 -15.14 -34.34
C VAL A 184 -20.09 -15.61 -34.39
N LEU A 185 -19.13 -14.73 -34.12
CA LEU A 185 -17.72 -15.10 -34.08
C LEU A 185 -17.32 -15.64 -32.70
N GLU A 186 -16.57 -16.73 -32.73
CA GLU A 186 -15.87 -17.28 -31.58
C GLU A 186 -14.37 -17.06 -31.71
N PHE A 187 -13.76 -16.55 -30.65
CA PHE A 187 -12.31 -16.38 -30.56
C PHE A 187 -11.65 -17.67 -30.04
N LEU A 188 -10.62 -18.14 -30.74
CA LEU A 188 -9.92 -19.40 -30.46
C LEU A 188 -8.49 -19.19 -29.95
N GLY A 189 -7.86 -18.04 -30.26
CA GLY A 189 -6.50 -17.74 -29.82
C GLY A 189 -5.76 -16.82 -30.78
N ARG A 190 -4.42 -16.82 -30.70
CA ARG A 190 -3.53 -16.07 -31.60
C ARG A 190 -2.61 -17.01 -32.37
N ARG A 191 -2.28 -16.62 -33.60
CA ARG A 191 -1.31 -17.31 -34.45
C ARG A 191 0.14 -16.91 -34.17
N ASP A 192 0.36 -15.69 -33.68
CA ASP A 192 1.68 -15.15 -33.36
C ASP A 192 2.02 -15.25 -31.86
N ALA A 193 3.23 -14.83 -31.49
CA ALA A 193 3.73 -14.87 -30.10
C ALA A 193 3.19 -13.73 -29.22
N GLN A 194 2.29 -12.91 -29.77
CA GLN A 194 1.68 -11.82 -29.03
C GLN A 194 0.66 -12.40 -28.04
N VAL A 195 0.63 -11.81 -26.85
CA VAL A 195 -0.19 -12.32 -25.74
C VAL A 195 -1.00 -11.19 -25.13
N LYS A 196 -2.16 -11.57 -24.58
CA LYS A 196 -2.94 -10.69 -23.72
C LYS A 196 -2.72 -11.12 -22.27
N VAL A 197 -2.21 -10.18 -21.48
CA VAL A 197 -1.97 -10.35 -20.05
C VAL A 197 -2.72 -9.23 -19.35
N ARG A 198 -3.83 -9.59 -18.68
CA ARG A 198 -4.62 -8.66 -17.86
C ARG A 198 -5.11 -7.43 -18.63
N GLY A 199 -5.48 -7.63 -19.90
CA GLY A 199 -5.97 -6.57 -20.79
C GLY A 199 -4.88 -5.77 -21.52
N TYR A 200 -3.61 -5.97 -21.20
CA TYR A 200 -2.50 -5.42 -21.97
C TYR A 200 -2.11 -6.36 -23.10
N ARG A 201 -1.88 -5.78 -24.28
CA ARG A 201 -1.35 -6.48 -25.45
C ARG A 201 0.18 -6.39 -25.39
N ILE A 202 0.83 -7.52 -25.11
CA ILE A 202 2.27 -7.61 -24.88
C ILE A 202 2.92 -8.40 -26.02
N GLU A 203 3.96 -7.81 -26.61
CA GLU A 203 4.87 -8.51 -27.52
C GLU A 203 6.00 -9.14 -26.71
N LEU A 204 6.00 -10.47 -26.57
CA LEU A 204 7.05 -11.18 -25.82
C LEU A 204 8.45 -10.93 -26.41
N GLY A 205 8.54 -10.70 -27.72
CA GLY A 205 9.78 -10.33 -28.39
C GLY A 205 10.37 -9.00 -27.91
N GLU A 206 9.55 -8.04 -27.50
CA GLU A 206 10.02 -6.75 -26.98
C GLU A 206 10.68 -6.92 -25.60
N VAL A 207 10.11 -7.79 -24.76
CA VAL A 207 10.69 -8.18 -23.47
C VAL A 207 12.03 -8.89 -23.68
N GLU A 208 12.09 -9.80 -24.66
CA GLU A 208 13.32 -10.52 -25.02
C GLU A 208 14.41 -9.58 -25.53
N GLU A 209 14.04 -8.62 -26.37
CA GLU A 209 14.97 -7.65 -26.95
C GLU A 209 15.51 -6.70 -25.87
N ALA A 210 14.64 -6.23 -24.97
CA ALA A 210 15.08 -5.41 -23.83
C ALA A 210 16.10 -6.15 -22.96
N LEU A 211 15.89 -7.44 -22.70
CA LEU A 211 16.86 -8.27 -21.97
C LEU A 211 18.19 -8.43 -22.73
N LYS A 212 18.14 -8.68 -24.05
CA LYS A 212 19.33 -8.84 -24.90
C LYS A 212 20.20 -7.59 -25.04
N GLN A 213 19.65 -6.41 -24.76
CA GLN A 213 20.43 -5.17 -24.70
C GLN A 213 21.37 -5.12 -23.48
N HIS A 214 21.17 -5.96 -22.48
CA HIS A 214 22.08 -6.06 -21.34
C HIS A 214 23.35 -6.84 -21.72
N THR A 215 24.52 -6.30 -21.42
CA THR A 215 25.83 -6.83 -21.87
C THR A 215 26.12 -8.26 -21.41
N GLN A 216 25.52 -8.70 -20.31
CA GLN A 216 25.69 -10.06 -19.76
C GLN A 216 24.74 -11.10 -20.39
N VAL A 217 23.70 -10.70 -21.13
CA VAL A 217 22.68 -11.61 -21.67
C VAL A 217 23.07 -12.05 -23.09
N LYS A 218 23.21 -13.36 -23.30
CA LYS A 218 23.50 -13.95 -24.62
C LYS A 218 22.24 -14.36 -25.37
N GLU A 219 21.29 -14.93 -24.64
CA GLU A 219 20.01 -15.39 -25.17
C GLU A 219 18.90 -15.06 -24.18
N ALA A 220 17.71 -14.79 -24.70
CA ALA A 220 16.52 -14.50 -23.89
C ALA A 220 15.26 -15.07 -24.56
N ALA A 221 14.37 -15.62 -23.74
CA ALA A 221 13.04 -16.07 -24.13
C ALA A 221 12.02 -15.69 -23.04
N ALA A 222 10.92 -15.04 -23.42
CA ALA A 222 9.83 -14.71 -22.53
C ALA A 222 8.64 -15.67 -22.76
N VAL A 223 7.91 -16.02 -21.71
CA VAL A 223 6.71 -16.86 -21.80
C VAL A 223 5.63 -16.30 -20.91
N VAL A 224 4.38 -16.66 -21.21
CA VAL A 224 3.26 -16.41 -20.28
C VAL A 224 3.05 -17.65 -19.44
N ARG A 225 2.97 -17.47 -18.12
CA ARG A 225 2.59 -18.51 -17.18
C ARG A 225 1.25 -18.18 -16.54
N GLY A 226 0.43 -19.21 -16.30
CA GLY A 226 -0.91 -19.09 -15.72
C GLY A 226 -2.00 -18.87 -16.76
N GLU A 227 -3.25 -18.88 -16.30
CA GLU A 227 -4.45 -18.64 -17.12
C GLU A 227 -5.30 -17.51 -16.52
N GLY A 228 -6.18 -16.91 -17.32
CA GLY A 228 -7.05 -15.81 -16.87
C GLY A 228 -6.27 -14.66 -16.20
N GLN A 229 -6.59 -14.40 -14.92
CA GLN A 229 -5.97 -13.33 -14.11
C GLN A 229 -4.56 -13.65 -13.62
N GLU A 230 -4.23 -14.93 -13.47
CA GLU A 230 -2.93 -15.40 -12.99
C GLU A 230 -1.84 -15.30 -14.06
N LYS A 231 -2.23 -14.98 -15.31
CA LYS A 231 -1.32 -14.73 -16.41
C LYS A 231 -0.27 -13.70 -16.00
N ARG A 232 0.99 -14.08 -16.18
CA ARG A 232 2.16 -13.22 -15.96
C ARG A 232 3.24 -13.55 -16.98
N VAL A 233 4.10 -12.57 -17.25
CA VAL A 233 5.28 -12.77 -18.10
C VAL A 233 6.41 -13.29 -17.24
N GLU A 234 7.05 -14.38 -17.64
CA GLU A 234 8.31 -14.88 -17.07
C GLU A 234 9.38 -14.87 -18.16
N ALA A 235 10.64 -14.62 -17.78
CA ALA A 235 11.75 -14.60 -18.73
C ALA A 235 12.84 -15.60 -18.35
N TYR A 236 13.46 -16.17 -19.36
CA TYR A 236 14.55 -17.14 -19.26
C TYR A 236 15.72 -16.63 -20.07
N VAL A 237 16.90 -16.59 -19.46
CA VAL A 237 18.09 -15.99 -20.07
C VAL A 237 19.31 -16.89 -19.93
N VAL A 238 20.21 -16.82 -20.90
CA VAL A 238 21.57 -17.36 -20.79
C VAL A 238 22.49 -16.18 -20.50
N ALA A 239 22.89 -16.03 -19.24
CA ALA A 239 23.68 -14.90 -18.78
C ALA A 239 24.78 -15.36 -17.80
N PRO A 240 25.95 -15.79 -18.29
CA PRO A 240 27.03 -16.28 -17.43
C PRO A 240 27.47 -15.22 -16.41
N GLY A 241 27.30 -15.50 -15.12
CA GLY A 241 27.59 -14.57 -14.03
C GLY A 241 26.60 -13.40 -13.87
N GLY A 242 25.46 -13.45 -14.57
CA GLY A 242 24.35 -12.51 -14.38
C GLY A 242 23.39 -13.00 -13.30
N GLU A 243 22.79 -12.06 -12.57
CA GLU A 243 21.78 -12.35 -11.55
C GLU A 243 20.39 -11.95 -12.07
N GLY A 244 19.40 -12.84 -11.93
CA GLY A 244 18.04 -12.63 -12.44
C GLY A 244 17.37 -11.35 -11.90
N GLY A 245 17.55 -11.05 -10.61
CA GLY A 245 17.02 -9.84 -10.00
C GLY A 245 17.58 -8.55 -10.62
N ALA A 246 18.88 -8.48 -10.87
CA ALA A 246 19.51 -7.34 -11.53
C ALA A 246 19.01 -7.15 -12.98
N LEU A 247 18.81 -8.25 -13.71
CA LEU A 247 18.27 -8.22 -15.07
C LEU A 247 16.80 -7.79 -15.10
N LYS A 248 16.00 -8.19 -14.12
CA LYS A 248 14.61 -7.73 -13.96
C LYS A 248 14.56 -6.22 -13.75
N GLU A 249 15.42 -5.69 -12.89
CA GLU A 249 15.49 -4.24 -12.62
C GLU A 249 15.97 -3.45 -13.85
N TYR A 250 16.91 -4.00 -14.62
CA TYR A 250 17.34 -3.41 -15.89
C TYR A 250 16.17 -3.29 -16.89
N VAL A 251 15.33 -4.32 -17.00
CA VAL A 251 14.14 -4.27 -17.87
C VAL A 251 13.11 -3.26 -17.37
N ARG A 252 12.91 -3.17 -16.06
CA ARG A 252 11.99 -2.20 -15.43
C ARG A 252 12.31 -0.75 -15.81
N GLN A 253 13.58 -0.42 -16.00
CA GLN A 253 14.01 0.92 -16.41
C GLN A 253 13.73 1.24 -17.89
N LYS A 254 13.38 0.25 -18.71
CA LYS A 254 13.26 0.38 -20.17
C LYS A 254 11.86 0.12 -20.71
N LEU A 255 11.14 -0.79 -20.06
CA LEU A 255 9.80 -1.19 -20.48
C LEU A 255 8.75 -0.69 -19.49
N PRO A 256 7.51 -0.44 -19.95
CA PRO A 256 6.39 -0.23 -19.06
C PRO A 256 6.22 -1.39 -18.07
N GLU A 257 5.78 -1.09 -16.84
CA GLU A 257 5.65 -2.06 -15.74
C GLU A 257 4.90 -3.35 -16.12
N TYR A 258 3.84 -3.25 -16.92
CA TYR A 258 3.03 -4.40 -17.33
C TYR A 258 3.77 -5.39 -18.26
N MET A 259 4.90 -4.99 -18.85
CA MET A 259 5.77 -5.84 -19.69
C MET A 259 6.96 -6.42 -18.92
N VAL A 260 7.23 -5.93 -17.70
CA VAL A 260 8.35 -6.40 -16.88
C VAL A 260 8.07 -7.84 -16.43
N PRO A 261 9.01 -8.79 -16.64
CA PRO A 261 8.83 -10.16 -16.18
C PRO A 261 8.66 -10.24 -14.66
N SER A 262 7.73 -11.08 -14.19
CA SER A 262 7.58 -11.35 -12.76
C SER A 262 8.82 -12.02 -12.17
N VAL A 263 9.53 -12.82 -12.98
CA VAL A 263 10.81 -13.44 -12.65
C VAL A 263 11.68 -13.53 -13.89
N VAL A 264 13.00 -13.39 -13.71
CA VAL A 264 14.02 -13.66 -14.73
C VAL A 264 14.88 -14.82 -14.24
N VAL A 265 14.87 -15.93 -14.98
CA VAL A 265 15.55 -17.18 -14.63
C VAL A 265 16.80 -17.32 -15.48
N VAL A 266 17.95 -17.46 -14.83
CA VAL A 266 19.23 -17.70 -15.52
C VAL A 266 19.41 -19.20 -15.72
N LEU A 267 19.60 -19.62 -16.97
CA LEU A 267 19.85 -21.00 -17.38
C LEU A 267 21.24 -21.13 -18.00
N GLU A 268 21.80 -22.34 -17.95
CA GLU A 268 23.02 -22.66 -18.69
C GLU A 268 22.80 -22.62 -20.21
N ALA A 269 21.62 -23.06 -20.67
CA ALA A 269 21.18 -23.00 -22.07
C ALA A 269 19.65 -22.97 -22.16
N LEU A 270 19.10 -22.36 -23.22
CA LEU A 270 17.66 -22.46 -23.51
C LEU A 270 17.32 -23.84 -24.10
N PRO A 271 16.22 -24.48 -23.68
CA PRO A 271 15.79 -25.74 -24.28
C PRO A 271 15.37 -25.50 -25.73
N LEU A 272 15.76 -26.40 -26.62
CA LEU A 272 15.44 -26.34 -28.05
C LEU A 272 14.55 -27.52 -28.45
N THR A 273 13.64 -27.27 -29.38
CA THR A 273 12.88 -28.30 -30.11
C THR A 273 13.81 -29.10 -31.03
N PRO A 274 13.40 -30.28 -31.56
CA PRO A 274 14.18 -31.04 -32.55
C PRO A 274 14.56 -30.25 -33.80
N ASN A 275 13.83 -29.16 -34.10
CA ASN A 275 14.08 -28.25 -35.22
C ASN A 275 14.99 -27.07 -34.87
N GLY A 276 15.63 -27.07 -33.68
CA GLY A 276 16.59 -26.04 -33.25
C GLY A 276 15.96 -24.70 -32.82
N LYS A 277 14.63 -24.62 -32.67
CA LYS A 277 13.94 -23.42 -32.13
C LYS A 277 13.76 -23.53 -30.62
N VAL A 278 13.76 -22.41 -29.90
CA VAL A 278 13.48 -22.37 -28.44
C VAL A 278 12.15 -23.07 -28.12
N ASP A 279 12.19 -24.06 -27.23
CA ASP A 279 11.03 -24.79 -26.75
C ASP A 279 10.34 -24.04 -25.60
N ARG A 280 9.46 -23.11 -25.96
CA ARG A 280 8.67 -22.32 -25.01
C ARG A 280 7.70 -23.16 -24.18
N LYS A 281 7.28 -24.34 -24.68
CA LYS A 281 6.42 -25.26 -23.90
C LYS A 281 7.22 -25.91 -22.78
N ALA A 282 8.44 -26.35 -23.06
CA ALA A 282 9.35 -26.86 -22.05
C ALA A 282 9.66 -25.79 -20.99
N LEU A 283 9.93 -24.55 -21.40
CA LEU A 283 10.13 -23.42 -20.46
C LEU A 283 8.91 -23.18 -19.56
N ALA A 284 7.71 -23.11 -20.15
CA ALA A 284 6.47 -22.92 -19.41
C ALA A 284 6.12 -24.10 -18.47
N ALA A 285 6.62 -25.31 -18.75
CA ALA A 285 6.41 -26.49 -17.91
C ALA A 285 7.39 -26.61 -16.73
N THR A 286 8.48 -25.84 -16.71
CA THR A 286 9.46 -25.89 -15.61
C THR A 286 8.83 -25.40 -14.29
N GLU A 287 8.65 -26.30 -13.32
CA GLU A 287 8.20 -25.97 -11.97
C GLU A 287 9.32 -25.28 -11.18
N LEU A 288 9.44 -23.97 -11.35
CA LEU A 288 10.50 -23.17 -10.73
C LEU A 288 10.28 -22.83 -9.26
N ARG A 289 9.04 -22.95 -8.75
CA ARG A 289 8.68 -22.50 -7.40
C ARG A 289 9.33 -23.31 -6.27
N SER A 290 9.82 -24.51 -6.54
CA SER A 290 10.33 -25.41 -5.50
C SER A 290 11.80 -25.20 -5.13
N ARG A 291 12.60 -24.51 -5.96
CA ARG A 291 14.06 -24.42 -5.76
C ARG A 291 14.55 -23.09 -5.21
N VAL A 292 13.86 -21.98 -5.46
CA VAL A 292 14.27 -20.65 -4.95
C VAL A 292 13.63 -20.35 -3.58
N ALA A 293 12.44 -20.86 -3.31
CA ALA A 293 11.70 -20.59 -2.05
C ALA A 293 12.10 -21.48 -0.87
N ALA A 294 12.82 -22.59 -1.09
CA ALA A 294 13.16 -23.54 -0.04
C ALA A 294 14.38 -23.14 0.80
N GLU A 295 15.27 -22.27 0.28
CA GLU A 295 16.54 -21.95 0.96
C GLU A 295 16.47 -20.70 1.87
N THR A 296 15.38 -19.91 1.82
CA THR A 296 15.24 -18.63 2.56
C THR A 296 13.91 -18.46 3.31
N PHE A 297 13.16 -19.55 3.54
CA PHE A 297 11.88 -19.47 4.25
C PHE A 297 12.05 -19.07 5.73
N VAL A 298 11.66 -17.83 6.05
CA VAL A 298 11.61 -17.29 7.41
C VAL A 298 10.15 -17.08 7.81
N THR A 299 9.74 -17.60 8.97
CA THR A 299 8.35 -17.48 9.44
C THR A 299 8.04 -16.07 9.96
N PRO A 300 6.82 -15.54 9.74
CA PRO A 300 6.33 -14.32 10.38
C PRO A 300 6.49 -14.34 11.91
N ARG A 301 7.05 -13.27 12.48
CA ARG A 301 7.46 -13.18 13.89
C ARG A 301 6.48 -12.36 14.71
N THR A 302 6.04 -11.22 14.16
CA THR A 302 5.09 -10.30 14.79
C THR A 302 3.65 -10.59 14.37
N ASP A 303 2.67 -10.06 15.11
CA ASP A 303 1.25 -10.21 14.76
C ASP A 303 0.90 -9.53 13.43
N ALA A 304 1.49 -8.36 13.15
CA ALA A 304 1.33 -7.68 11.87
C ALA A 304 1.90 -8.52 10.71
N GLU A 305 3.10 -9.08 10.87
CA GLU A 305 3.69 -9.97 9.85
C GLU A 305 2.83 -11.23 9.65
N ARG A 306 2.26 -11.81 10.71
CA ARG A 306 1.38 -12.98 10.64
C ARG A 306 0.10 -12.69 9.86
N VAL A 307 -0.55 -11.56 10.14
CA VAL A 307 -1.75 -11.12 9.42
C VAL A 307 -1.42 -10.84 7.94
N LEU A 308 -0.34 -10.11 7.66
CA LEU A 308 0.08 -9.82 6.28
C LEU A 308 0.43 -11.08 5.48
N ALA A 309 1.15 -12.02 6.08
CA ALA A 309 1.43 -13.31 5.44
C ALA A 309 0.15 -14.11 5.18
N GLY A 310 -0.83 -14.05 6.10
CA GLY A 310 -2.17 -14.62 5.91
C GLY A 310 -2.90 -13.99 4.73
N ILE A 311 -2.95 -12.65 4.69
CA ILE A 311 -3.55 -11.89 3.59
C ILE A 311 -2.88 -12.25 2.25
N PHE A 312 -1.54 -12.28 2.19
CA PHE A 312 -0.82 -12.67 0.97
C PHE A 312 -1.14 -14.11 0.57
N SER A 313 -1.12 -15.06 1.52
CA SER A 313 -1.42 -16.46 1.27
C SER A 313 -2.81 -16.65 0.67
N GLU A 314 -3.82 -15.98 1.23
CA GLU A 314 -5.20 -16.05 0.75
C GLU A 314 -5.39 -15.37 -0.61
N VAL A 315 -4.81 -14.19 -0.80
CA VAL A 315 -4.95 -13.41 -2.05
C VAL A 315 -4.20 -14.08 -3.21
N LEU A 316 -3.04 -14.68 -2.93
CA LEU A 316 -2.20 -15.33 -3.95
C LEU A 316 -2.56 -16.81 -4.16
N GLY A 317 -3.43 -17.39 -3.31
CA GLY A 317 -3.78 -18.81 -3.36
C GLY A 317 -2.60 -19.74 -3.09
N VAL A 318 -1.58 -19.29 -2.33
CA VAL A 318 -0.39 -20.08 -2.01
C VAL A 318 -0.49 -20.65 -0.59
N PRO A 319 0.00 -21.88 -0.31
CA PRO A 319 -0.23 -22.52 0.98
C PRO A 319 0.44 -21.82 2.16
N ARG A 320 1.60 -21.19 1.92
CA ARG A 320 2.42 -20.49 2.92
C ARG A 320 3.19 -19.35 2.26
N VAL A 321 3.37 -18.26 3.02
CA VAL A 321 4.15 -17.08 2.65
C VAL A 321 5.16 -16.79 3.76
N GLY A 322 6.43 -16.74 3.40
CA GLY A 322 7.55 -16.37 4.25
C GLY A 322 7.74 -14.85 4.34
N LEU A 323 8.54 -14.42 5.31
CA LEU A 323 8.80 -13.01 5.63
C LEU A 323 9.39 -12.22 4.45
N HIS A 324 10.24 -12.87 3.66
CA HIS A 324 10.95 -12.27 2.53
C HIS A 324 10.30 -12.57 1.19
N ASP A 325 9.19 -13.31 1.17
CA ASP A 325 8.52 -13.64 -0.07
C ASP A 325 7.91 -12.36 -0.67
N ASP A 326 8.33 -12.05 -1.88
CA ASP A 326 7.84 -10.91 -2.64
C ASP A 326 6.47 -11.24 -3.24
N PHE A 327 5.49 -10.38 -2.99
CA PHE A 327 4.12 -10.50 -3.45
C PHE A 327 4.03 -10.73 -4.96
N PHE A 328 4.80 -9.99 -5.76
CA PHE A 328 4.77 -10.05 -7.21
C PHE A 328 5.53 -11.28 -7.74
N GLU A 329 6.59 -11.71 -7.06
CA GLU A 329 7.30 -12.95 -7.40
C GLU A 329 6.45 -14.19 -7.10
N LEU A 330 5.64 -14.14 -6.04
CA LEU A 330 4.64 -15.16 -5.74
C LEU A 330 3.44 -15.16 -6.72
N GLY A 331 3.42 -14.26 -7.71
CA GLY A 331 2.39 -14.17 -8.75
C GLY A 331 1.39 -13.03 -8.56
N GLY A 332 1.59 -12.19 -7.55
CA GLY A 332 0.82 -10.99 -7.28
C GLY A 332 0.90 -9.96 -8.41
N HIS A 333 -0.08 -9.07 -8.46
CA HIS A 333 -0.17 -8.01 -9.46
C HIS A 333 -1.07 -6.88 -8.99
N SER A 334 -1.13 -5.76 -9.72
CA SER A 334 -1.84 -4.54 -9.30
C SER A 334 -3.28 -4.78 -8.86
N LEU A 335 -3.97 -5.75 -9.45
CA LEU A 335 -5.35 -6.08 -9.10
C LEU A 335 -5.43 -6.88 -7.80
N LEU A 336 -4.58 -7.90 -7.62
CA LEU A 336 -4.45 -8.60 -6.34
C LEU A 336 -3.92 -7.67 -5.24
N ALA A 337 -3.07 -6.71 -5.61
CA ALA A 337 -2.55 -5.69 -4.72
C ALA A 337 -3.68 -4.81 -4.14
N THR A 338 -4.70 -4.45 -4.93
CA THR A 338 -5.89 -3.75 -4.39
C THR A 338 -6.66 -4.61 -3.38
N GLN A 339 -6.72 -5.93 -3.57
CA GLN A 339 -7.33 -6.83 -2.59
C GLN A 339 -6.50 -6.89 -1.29
N VAL A 340 -5.17 -6.91 -1.40
CA VAL A 340 -4.27 -6.81 -0.24
C VAL A 340 -4.54 -5.51 0.51
N VAL A 341 -4.62 -4.38 -0.18
CA VAL A 341 -4.92 -3.06 0.41
C VAL A 341 -6.24 -3.09 1.18
N ALA A 342 -7.32 -3.56 0.56
CA ALA A 342 -8.64 -3.63 1.19
C ALA A 342 -8.66 -4.54 2.44
N ARG A 343 -7.96 -5.68 2.39
CA ARG A 343 -7.86 -6.61 3.52
C ARG A 343 -6.96 -6.07 4.64
N VAL A 344 -5.85 -5.42 4.30
CA VAL A 344 -5.00 -4.71 5.28
C VAL A 344 -5.82 -3.65 6.01
N ARG A 345 -6.63 -2.87 5.30
CA ARG A 345 -7.55 -1.91 5.91
C ARG A 345 -8.55 -2.57 6.85
N THR A 346 -9.13 -3.68 6.44
CA THR A 346 -10.16 -4.39 7.23
C THR A 346 -9.58 -5.09 8.46
N GLU A 347 -8.44 -5.78 8.32
CA GLU A 347 -7.87 -6.65 9.35
C GLU A 347 -6.90 -5.92 10.28
N LEU A 348 -6.17 -4.92 9.76
CA LEU A 348 -5.19 -4.14 10.53
C LEU A 348 -5.66 -2.73 10.84
N GLY A 349 -6.76 -2.27 10.23
CA GLY A 349 -7.28 -0.91 10.44
C GLY A 349 -6.38 0.18 9.85
N VAL A 350 -5.48 -0.16 8.93
CA VAL A 350 -4.52 0.78 8.32
C VAL A 350 -4.92 1.09 6.89
N ASP A 351 -5.06 2.39 6.57
CA ASP A 351 -5.31 2.83 5.21
C ASP A 351 -3.97 2.92 4.46
N MET A 352 -3.75 2.00 3.53
CA MET A 352 -2.49 1.83 2.81
C MET A 352 -2.70 2.19 1.34
N PRO A 353 -2.00 3.19 0.78
CA PRO A 353 -2.11 3.48 -0.63
C PRO A 353 -1.48 2.33 -1.44
N LEU A 354 -2.07 1.96 -2.57
CA LEU A 354 -1.60 0.84 -3.40
C LEU A 354 -0.09 0.88 -3.71
N ARG A 355 0.47 2.08 -3.93
CA ARG A 355 1.91 2.29 -4.16
C ARG A 355 2.80 1.70 -3.05
N ALA A 356 2.30 1.63 -1.82
CA ALA A 356 3.04 1.06 -0.69
C ALA A 356 3.42 -0.39 -0.95
N LEU A 357 2.51 -1.20 -1.50
CA LEU A 357 2.81 -2.60 -1.81
C LEU A 357 3.85 -2.72 -2.94
N PHE A 358 3.87 -1.79 -3.88
CA PHE A 358 4.91 -1.75 -4.93
C PHE A 358 6.27 -1.30 -4.37
N GLU A 359 6.28 -0.34 -3.46
CA GLU A 359 7.48 0.15 -2.79
C GLU A 359 8.00 -0.82 -1.71
N ALA A 360 7.14 -1.70 -1.19
CA ALA A 360 7.42 -2.62 -0.10
C ALA A 360 6.76 -4.00 -0.33
N PRO A 361 7.19 -4.75 -1.35
CA PRO A 361 6.44 -5.92 -1.85
C PRO A 361 6.55 -7.20 -1.02
N THR A 362 7.37 -7.22 0.03
CA THR A 362 7.51 -8.40 0.91
C THR A 362 6.71 -8.22 2.20
N VAL A 363 6.33 -9.32 2.86
CA VAL A 363 5.65 -9.27 4.18
C VAL A 363 6.44 -8.43 5.17
N LEU A 364 7.77 -8.59 5.22
CA LEU A 364 8.66 -7.79 6.06
C LEU A 364 8.57 -6.30 5.72
N ARG A 365 8.82 -5.93 4.46
CA ARG A 365 8.88 -4.53 4.04
C ARG A 365 7.54 -3.84 4.25
N LEU A 366 6.44 -4.54 3.99
CA LEU A 366 5.10 -4.00 4.17
C LEU A 366 4.77 -3.83 5.66
N ALA A 367 5.17 -4.78 6.51
CA ALA A 367 5.05 -4.61 7.95
C ALA A 367 5.83 -3.38 8.45
N VAL A 368 7.03 -3.17 7.92
CA VAL A 368 7.84 -1.98 8.23
C VAL A 368 7.21 -0.70 7.70
N TRP A 369 6.70 -0.73 6.47
CA TRP A 369 5.98 0.40 5.87
C TRP A 369 4.76 0.79 6.71
N LEU A 370 3.98 -0.18 7.18
CA LEU A 370 2.84 0.06 8.07
C LEU A 370 3.26 0.63 9.43
N LEU A 371 4.48 0.34 9.88
CA LEU A 371 5.05 0.95 11.08
C LEU A 371 5.54 2.39 10.83
N SER A 372 5.89 2.76 9.59
CA SER A 372 6.52 4.04 9.23
C SER A 372 5.63 5.07 8.52
N SER A 373 4.48 4.68 7.93
CA SER A 373 3.89 5.45 6.82
C SER A 373 2.51 6.08 7.04
N ASP A 374 2.14 6.49 8.25
CA ASP A 374 0.98 7.38 8.48
C ASP A 374 1.33 8.86 8.23
N THR A 375 1.97 9.17 7.09
CA THR A 375 2.31 10.55 6.69
C THR A 375 1.58 10.98 5.41
N GLU A 376 0.27 11.20 5.49
CA GLU A 376 -0.41 12.06 4.52
C GLU A 376 -0.07 13.55 4.75
N ALA A 377 0.02 14.29 3.64
CA ALA A 377 0.69 15.58 3.47
C ALA A 377 0.08 16.81 4.18
N GLY A 378 -0.78 16.63 5.19
CA GLY A 378 -1.39 17.73 5.96
C GLY A 378 -1.02 17.78 7.44
N ALA A 379 -0.20 16.85 7.95
CA ALA A 379 -0.06 16.68 9.41
C ALA A 379 1.33 16.18 9.84
N ARG A 380 2.41 16.79 9.34
CA ARG A 380 3.80 16.35 9.63
C ARG A 380 4.09 16.25 11.14
N ASP A 381 3.50 17.12 11.94
CA ASP A 381 3.72 17.16 13.38
C ASP A 381 2.59 16.50 14.17
N CYS A 382 1.35 16.48 13.68
CA CYS A 382 0.15 16.02 14.42
C CYS A 382 -0.51 14.83 13.71
N VAL A 383 -0.07 13.63 14.04
CA VAL A 383 -0.51 12.37 13.44
C VAL A 383 -1.88 11.96 13.97
N ALA A 384 -2.82 11.66 13.08
CA ALA A 384 -4.11 11.10 13.46
C ALA A 384 -3.96 9.61 13.78
N LEU A 385 -3.99 9.27 15.07
CA LEU A 385 -3.90 7.87 15.52
C LEU A 385 -5.30 7.20 15.52
N GLN A 386 -6.33 8.00 15.79
CA GLN A 386 -7.73 7.62 15.65
C GLN A 386 -8.55 8.91 15.38
N PRO A 387 -8.82 9.28 14.11
CA PRO A 387 -9.45 10.56 13.79
C PRO A 387 -10.96 10.60 14.01
N GLU A 388 -11.60 9.45 14.16
CA GLU A 388 -13.06 9.34 14.29
C GLU A 388 -13.53 9.50 15.74
N GLY A 389 -14.77 9.98 15.89
CA GLY A 389 -15.42 10.18 17.19
C GLY A 389 -16.03 11.56 17.33
N ALA A 390 -17.04 11.69 18.21
CA ALA A 390 -17.71 12.95 18.50
C ALA A 390 -17.28 13.58 19.84
N GLY A 391 -16.57 12.82 20.69
CA GLY A 391 -16.09 13.33 21.96
C GLY A 391 -14.89 14.28 21.81
N THR A 392 -14.55 14.97 22.90
CA THR A 392 -13.41 15.91 22.92
C THR A 392 -12.10 15.19 22.55
N PRO A 393 -11.33 15.68 21.54
CA PRO A 393 -10.07 15.08 21.14
C PRO A 393 -9.01 15.02 22.25
N VAL A 394 -8.19 13.96 22.23
CA VAL A 394 -7.03 13.81 23.11
C VAL A 394 -5.75 13.93 22.29
N PHE A 395 -4.83 14.79 22.74
CA PHE A 395 -3.56 15.00 22.06
C PHE A 395 -2.38 14.50 22.91
N LEU A 396 -1.54 13.61 22.36
CA LEU A 396 -0.42 12.99 23.07
C LEU A 396 0.93 13.30 22.43
N VAL A 397 1.88 13.81 23.19
CA VAL A 397 3.21 14.18 22.67
C VAL A 397 4.18 13.00 22.73
N HIS A 398 4.99 12.79 21.68
CA HIS A 398 6.04 11.75 21.63
C HIS A 398 6.97 11.72 22.88
N ALA A 399 7.57 10.56 23.13
CA ALA A 399 8.64 10.40 24.12
C ALA A 399 10.01 10.84 23.55
N VAL A 400 11.11 10.56 24.26
CA VAL A 400 12.46 11.04 23.90
C VAL A 400 12.91 10.63 22.49
N GLY A 401 12.50 9.44 22.02
CA GLY A 401 12.79 8.95 20.68
C GLY A 401 12.00 9.63 19.55
N GLY A 402 11.07 10.53 19.84
CA GLY A 402 10.38 11.36 18.84
C GLY A 402 9.15 10.74 18.17
N ALA A 403 8.99 9.42 18.20
CA ALA A 403 7.93 8.73 17.49
C ALA A 403 6.63 8.60 18.30
N VAL A 404 5.49 8.57 17.60
CA VAL A 404 4.14 8.41 18.19
C VAL A 404 3.65 6.96 18.24
N GLY A 405 4.38 6.03 17.61
CA GLY A 405 4.05 4.60 17.55
C GLY A 405 3.61 3.96 18.87
N PRO A 406 4.25 4.25 20.02
CA PRO A 406 3.85 3.70 21.32
C PRO A 406 2.40 3.97 21.74
N TYR A 407 1.74 5.01 21.22
CA TYR A 407 0.36 5.34 21.56
C TYR A 407 -0.69 4.54 20.79
N ARG A 408 -0.31 3.76 19.77
CA ARG A 408 -1.31 3.06 18.92
C ARG A 408 -2.13 2.03 19.69
N ALA A 409 -1.50 1.30 20.61
CA ALA A 409 -2.21 0.34 21.46
C ALA A 409 -3.18 1.04 22.43
N LEU A 410 -2.80 2.24 22.91
CA LEU A 410 -3.66 3.09 23.73
C LEU A 410 -4.86 3.58 22.93
N ALA A 411 -4.65 4.11 21.72
CA ALA A 411 -5.72 4.57 20.84
C ALA A 411 -6.78 3.48 20.61
N ARG A 412 -6.35 2.27 20.23
CA ARG A 412 -7.24 1.11 20.05
C ARG A 412 -8.02 0.76 21.32
N SER A 413 -7.39 0.88 22.49
CA SER A 413 -7.99 0.50 23.77
C SER A 413 -8.96 1.55 24.33
N MET A 414 -8.90 2.80 23.86
CA MET A 414 -9.80 3.88 24.29
C MET A 414 -11.19 3.82 23.62
N GLY A 415 -11.37 2.98 22.60
CA GLY A 415 -12.61 2.88 21.83
C GLY A 415 -12.79 4.03 20.83
N ARG A 416 -13.76 3.93 19.91
CA ARG A 416 -13.92 4.82 18.73
C ARG A 416 -14.70 6.12 18.98
N GLU A 417 -15.13 6.39 20.21
CA GLU A 417 -16.00 7.54 20.50
C GLU A 417 -15.25 8.88 20.57
N ARG A 418 -13.93 8.85 20.83
CA ARG A 418 -13.09 10.03 21.01
C ARG A 418 -11.93 10.03 20.01
N PRO A 419 -11.69 11.14 19.29
CA PRO A 419 -10.51 11.28 18.47
C PRO A 419 -9.22 11.29 19.32
N LEU A 420 -8.16 10.66 18.82
CA LEU A 420 -6.83 10.68 19.43
C LEU A 420 -5.78 11.05 18.38
N TYR A 421 -4.99 12.06 18.71
CA TYR A 421 -3.89 12.56 17.89
C TYR A 421 -2.56 12.46 18.63
N GLY A 422 -1.48 12.15 17.92
CA GLY A 422 -0.13 12.07 18.45
C GLY A 422 0.76 13.15 17.84
N PHE A 423 1.61 13.81 18.63
CA PHE A 423 2.64 14.71 18.08
C PHE A 423 3.94 13.97 17.83
N GLN A 424 4.45 14.02 16.60
CA GLN A 424 5.71 13.43 16.16
C GLN A 424 6.81 14.49 16.06
N ALA A 425 8.04 14.13 16.44
CA ALA A 425 9.17 15.04 16.39
C ALA A 425 9.57 15.42 14.96
N ALA A 426 9.82 16.71 14.76
CA ALA A 426 10.48 17.24 13.57
C ALA A 426 11.88 16.60 13.41
N GLY A 427 12.22 16.23 12.18
CA GLY A 427 13.52 15.67 11.82
C GLY A 427 13.68 14.16 11.93
N LEU A 428 12.62 13.42 12.31
CA LEU A 428 12.66 11.95 12.32
C LEU A 428 12.87 11.30 10.95
N ASP A 429 12.47 11.98 9.88
CA ASP A 429 12.64 11.55 8.49
C ASP A 429 13.93 12.12 7.85
N GLY A 430 14.74 12.86 8.62
CA GLY A 430 15.97 13.50 8.17
C GLY A 430 15.79 14.68 7.21
N ARG A 431 14.55 15.15 6.98
CA ARG A 431 14.28 16.26 6.03
C ARG A 431 14.45 17.65 6.62
N GLU A 432 14.35 17.77 7.94
CA GLU A 432 14.58 19.02 8.68
C GLU A 432 15.36 18.73 9.96
N PRO A 433 16.10 19.71 10.51
CA PRO A 433 16.77 19.53 11.80
C PRO A 433 15.76 19.48 12.96
N PRO A 434 16.03 18.69 14.02
CA PRO A 434 15.19 18.66 15.20
C PRO A 434 15.27 19.97 16.00
N LEU A 435 14.22 20.23 16.78
CA LEU A 435 14.18 21.38 17.69
C LEU A 435 14.87 21.04 19.02
N GLU A 436 15.66 21.97 19.56
CA GLU A 436 16.46 21.77 20.78
C GLU A 436 15.92 22.53 22.02
N GLN A 437 14.70 23.09 21.95
CA GLN A 437 14.07 23.81 23.06
C GLN A 437 12.63 23.33 23.26
N VAL A 438 12.26 22.98 24.50
CA VAL A 438 10.91 22.51 24.85
C VAL A 438 9.86 23.56 24.48
N GLU A 439 10.15 24.84 24.70
CA GLU A 439 9.27 25.96 24.38
C GLU A 439 9.05 26.09 22.86
N ALA A 440 10.06 25.80 22.05
CA ALA A 440 9.94 25.82 20.59
C ALA A 440 9.11 24.63 20.08
N ILE A 441 9.35 23.45 20.64
CA ILE A 441 8.55 22.24 20.34
C ILE A 441 7.08 22.49 20.71
N ALA A 442 6.83 22.99 21.91
CA ALA A 442 5.48 23.26 22.40
C ALA A 442 4.72 24.26 21.54
N ARG A 443 5.35 25.37 21.11
CA ARG A 443 4.72 26.34 20.19
C ARG A 443 4.32 25.68 18.87
N ARG A 444 5.23 24.92 18.25
CA ARG A 444 4.97 24.21 17.00
C ARG A 444 3.79 23.23 17.12
N TYR A 445 3.73 22.49 18.23
CA TYR A 445 2.61 21.56 18.47
C TYR A 445 1.31 22.26 18.82
N VAL A 446 1.34 23.38 19.54
CA VAL A 446 0.14 24.20 19.79
C VAL A 446 -0.42 24.74 18.49
N ASP A 447 0.43 25.22 17.58
CA ASP A 447 -0.01 25.71 16.27
C ASP A 447 -0.69 24.57 15.46
N ALA A 448 -0.03 23.41 15.36
CA ALA A 448 -0.60 22.23 14.69
C ALA A 448 -1.88 21.70 15.37
N MET A 449 -1.96 21.74 16.70
CA MET A 449 -3.15 21.36 17.46
C MET A 449 -4.36 22.24 17.12
N ARG A 450 -4.11 23.55 16.97
CA ARG A 450 -5.16 24.54 16.71
C ARG A 450 -5.71 24.49 15.29
N GLU A 451 -4.96 23.95 14.34
CA GLU A 451 -5.48 23.61 13.02
C GLU A 451 -6.55 22.49 13.09
N ARG A 452 -6.42 21.57 14.05
CA ARG A 452 -7.36 20.47 14.28
C ARG A 452 -8.52 20.85 15.20
N GLN A 453 -8.22 21.54 16.29
CA GLN A 453 -9.19 22.02 17.26
C GLN A 453 -8.94 23.52 17.50
N PRO A 454 -9.67 24.43 16.81
CA PRO A 454 -9.37 25.86 16.86
C PRO A 454 -9.52 26.53 18.24
N LYS A 455 -10.34 25.94 19.13
CA LYS A 455 -10.65 26.48 20.46
C LYS A 455 -10.71 25.37 21.52
N GLY A 456 -10.28 25.72 22.72
CA GLY A 456 -10.43 24.86 23.89
C GLY A 456 -11.90 24.66 24.33
N PRO A 457 -12.13 23.82 25.36
CA PRO A 457 -11.10 23.24 26.22
C PRO A 457 -10.30 22.11 25.56
N TYR A 458 -8.98 22.11 25.76
CA TYR A 458 -8.09 21.06 25.25
C TYR A 458 -7.87 19.95 26.28
N VAL A 459 -7.70 18.72 25.81
CA VAL A 459 -7.16 17.62 26.60
C VAL A 459 -5.86 17.17 25.95
N LEU A 460 -4.75 17.35 26.65
CA LEU A 460 -3.43 17.03 26.15
C LEU A 460 -2.58 16.32 27.19
N GLY A 461 -1.56 15.62 26.73
CA GLY A 461 -0.65 14.91 27.61
C GLY A 461 0.53 14.31 26.88
N GLY A 462 1.29 13.47 27.59
CA GLY A 462 2.36 12.72 26.98
C GLY A 462 3.04 11.77 27.95
N TRP A 463 3.74 10.81 27.39
CA TRP A 463 4.51 9.79 28.07
C TRP A 463 5.98 10.17 28.12
N SER A 464 6.60 9.95 29.29
CA SER A 464 8.02 10.25 29.52
C SER A 464 8.32 11.73 29.22
N LEU A 465 9.28 12.04 28.36
CA LEU A 465 9.55 13.42 27.88
C LEU A 465 8.32 14.13 27.34
N GLY A 466 7.38 13.40 26.71
CA GLY A 466 6.17 13.98 26.14
C GLY A 466 5.31 14.72 27.16
N GLY A 467 5.29 14.27 28.42
CA GLY A 467 4.56 14.97 29.48
C GLY A 467 5.17 16.33 29.83
N VAL A 468 6.48 16.50 29.69
CA VAL A 468 7.17 17.79 29.89
C VAL A 468 6.83 18.76 28.76
N VAL A 469 6.80 18.28 27.52
CA VAL A 469 6.39 19.10 26.36
C VAL A 469 4.91 19.46 26.45
N ALA A 470 4.04 18.50 26.81
CA ALA A 470 2.62 18.74 27.02
C ALA A 470 2.37 19.76 28.15
N PHE A 471 3.19 19.74 29.20
CA PHE A 471 3.14 20.76 30.25
C PHE A 471 3.43 22.16 29.71
N GLU A 472 4.46 22.32 28.89
CA GLU A 472 4.75 23.61 28.24
C GLU A 472 3.69 24.01 27.21
N MET A 473 3.11 23.06 26.48
CA MET A 473 1.96 23.31 25.60
C MET A 473 0.77 23.87 26.37
N ALA A 474 0.47 23.33 27.55
CA ALA A 474 -0.61 23.83 28.40
C ALA A 474 -0.34 25.28 28.84
N ARG A 475 0.90 25.62 29.22
CA ARG A 475 1.30 26.99 29.56
C ARG A 475 1.15 27.95 28.37
N GLU A 476 1.58 27.52 27.19
CA GLU A 476 1.48 28.32 25.98
C GLU A 476 0.00 28.56 25.61
N LEU A 477 -0.86 27.56 25.74
CA LEU A 477 -2.31 27.70 25.56
C LEU A 477 -2.92 28.69 26.56
N GLU A 478 -2.59 28.57 27.85
CA GLU A 478 -3.08 29.49 28.90
C GLU A 478 -2.62 30.93 28.62
N ARG A 479 -1.37 31.13 28.17
CA ARG A 479 -0.84 32.43 27.75
C ARG A 479 -1.59 33.01 26.54
N GLN A 480 -2.09 32.16 25.66
CA GLN A 480 -2.95 32.52 24.52
C GLN A 480 -4.44 32.67 24.92
N GLY A 481 -4.78 32.59 26.22
CA GLY A 481 -6.15 32.72 26.71
C GLY A 481 -7.05 31.52 26.39
N GLN A 482 -6.47 30.36 26.08
CA GLN A 482 -7.20 29.12 25.87
C GLN A 482 -7.34 28.33 27.18
N SER A 483 -8.41 27.56 27.31
CA SER A 483 -8.61 26.65 28.43
C SER A 483 -8.07 25.25 28.14
N VAL A 484 -7.46 24.63 29.15
CA VAL A 484 -7.07 23.21 29.14
C VAL A 484 -7.94 22.50 30.19
N ALA A 485 -8.75 21.55 29.75
CA ALA A 485 -9.61 20.77 30.65
C ALA A 485 -8.80 19.78 31.49
N LEU A 486 -7.78 19.16 30.90
CA LEU A 486 -6.94 18.19 31.57
C LEU A 486 -5.56 18.10 30.90
N LEU A 487 -4.52 18.20 31.72
CA LEU A 487 -3.14 17.85 31.36
C LEU A 487 -2.79 16.47 31.92
N VAL A 488 -2.38 15.54 31.05
CA VAL A 488 -2.07 14.16 31.43
C VAL A 488 -0.56 13.89 31.34
N LEU A 489 0.02 13.48 32.45
CA LEU A 489 1.42 13.08 32.60
C LEU A 489 1.46 11.56 32.72
N LEU A 490 1.96 10.86 31.71
CA LEU A 490 2.04 9.40 31.67
C LEU A 490 3.44 8.95 32.07
N ASP A 491 3.60 8.50 33.32
CA ASP A 491 4.88 8.12 33.93
C ASP A 491 6.01 9.14 33.65
N SER A 492 5.66 10.43 33.58
CA SER A 492 6.57 11.54 33.29
C SER A 492 7.18 12.10 34.55
N PHE A 493 8.43 12.53 34.46
CA PHE A 493 9.17 13.15 35.56
C PHE A 493 9.27 14.65 35.35
N ALA A 494 9.19 15.41 36.45
CA ALA A 494 9.42 16.84 36.41
C ALA A 494 10.87 17.12 35.99
N PRO A 495 11.12 18.18 35.20
CA PRO A 495 12.48 18.59 34.84
C PRO A 495 13.38 18.72 36.08
N GLY A 496 14.55 18.10 36.03
CA GLY A 496 15.55 18.13 37.11
C GLY A 496 15.51 16.98 38.13
N GLU A 497 14.43 16.18 38.21
CA GLU A 497 14.40 15.00 39.12
C GLU A 497 15.14 13.78 38.57
N ASN A 498 15.20 13.64 37.25
CA ASN A 498 15.78 12.46 36.59
C ASN A 498 16.45 12.79 35.24
N ALA A 499 16.65 14.07 34.95
CA ALA A 499 17.34 14.52 33.74
C ALA A 499 18.86 14.51 33.99
N PRO A 500 19.68 13.98 33.07
CA PRO A 500 21.13 14.04 33.21
C PRO A 500 21.58 15.51 33.29
N SER A 501 22.49 15.82 34.22
CA SER A 501 22.98 17.18 34.46
C SER A 501 23.83 17.76 33.32
N ARG A 502 24.19 16.91 32.34
CA ARG A 502 24.91 17.23 31.11
C ARG A 502 24.38 16.36 29.98
N GLU A 503 24.62 16.76 28.73
CA GLU A 503 24.39 15.91 27.57
C GLU A 503 25.12 14.57 27.76
N PRO A 504 24.44 13.42 27.61
CA PRO A 504 25.09 12.13 27.72
C PRO A 504 26.16 12.00 26.63
N ASP A 505 27.27 11.33 26.96
CA ASP A 505 28.25 11.01 25.93
C ASP A 505 27.64 10.12 24.83
N ALA A 506 28.31 10.07 23.68
CA ALA A 506 27.80 9.36 22.51
C ALA A 506 27.55 7.87 22.78
N ALA A 507 28.37 7.21 23.60
CA ALA A 507 28.22 5.81 23.94
C ALA A 507 26.97 5.55 24.78
N LEU A 508 26.73 6.40 25.79
CA LEU A 508 25.55 6.32 26.65
C LEU A 508 24.26 6.60 25.86
N LEU A 509 24.26 7.61 24.99
CA LEU A 509 23.14 7.93 24.10
C LEU A 509 22.78 6.72 23.21
N LEU A 510 23.80 6.15 22.56
CA LEU A 510 23.64 5.05 21.60
C LEU A 510 23.21 3.74 22.26
N ALA A 511 23.74 3.42 23.44
CA ALA A 511 23.27 2.28 24.24
C ALA A 511 21.82 2.49 24.71
N GLY A 512 21.45 3.71 25.11
CA GLY A 512 20.07 4.07 25.45
C GLY A 512 19.10 3.88 24.28
N MET A 513 19.50 4.33 23.08
CA MET A 513 18.72 4.12 21.86
C MET A 513 18.54 2.63 21.53
N ALA A 514 19.57 1.80 21.70
CA ALA A 514 19.47 0.35 21.53
C ALA A 514 18.50 -0.28 22.53
N MET A 515 18.53 0.16 23.80
CA MET A 515 17.60 -0.27 24.84
C MET A 515 16.16 0.12 24.50
N ASP A 516 15.93 1.35 24.04
CA ASP A 516 14.60 1.82 23.64
C ASP A 516 14.05 1.02 22.46
N LEU A 517 14.87 0.72 21.46
CA LEU A 517 14.51 -0.14 20.33
C LEU A 517 14.14 -1.55 20.79
N ALA A 518 14.99 -2.17 21.62
CA ALA A 518 14.73 -3.50 22.17
C ALA A 518 13.42 -3.55 22.96
N ARG A 519 13.22 -2.60 23.87
CA ARG A 519 12.02 -2.58 24.74
C ARG A 519 10.75 -2.30 23.97
N THR A 520 10.81 -1.44 22.94
CA THR A 520 9.70 -1.22 22.01
C THR A 520 9.37 -2.51 21.25
N ALA A 521 10.39 -3.29 20.86
CA ALA A 521 10.24 -4.60 20.24
C ALA A 521 9.86 -5.73 21.20
N GLY A 522 9.67 -5.48 22.50
CA GLY A 522 9.34 -6.53 23.47
C GLY A 522 10.54 -7.33 24.00
N ALA A 523 11.75 -6.87 23.75
CA ALA A 523 13.01 -7.48 24.17
C ALA A 523 13.79 -6.60 25.17
N GLU A 524 14.93 -7.09 25.62
CA GLU A 524 15.90 -6.32 26.41
C GLU A 524 17.22 -6.25 25.63
N SER A 525 17.88 -5.09 25.69
CA SER A 525 19.20 -4.91 25.06
C SER A 525 20.32 -5.34 26.01
N THR A 526 21.28 -6.10 25.50
CA THR A 526 22.50 -6.47 26.23
C THR A 526 23.64 -5.48 26.00
N LEU A 527 23.49 -4.54 25.06
CA LEU A 527 24.51 -3.56 24.72
C LEU A 527 24.64 -2.52 25.83
N ARG A 528 25.85 -2.43 26.41
CA ARG A 528 26.17 -1.50 27.50
C ARG A 528 27.05 -0.35 27.00
N PRO A 529 26.97 0.86 27.59
CA PRO A 529 27.81 1.99 27.21
C PRO A 529 29.31 1.66 27.21
N GLU A 530 29.77 0.86 28.18
CA GLU A 530 31.18 0.47 28.33
C GLU A 530 31.70 -0.35 27.15
N ALA A 531 30.83 -1.07 26.44
CA ALA A 531 31.18 -1.83 25.24
C ALA A 531 31.36 -0.93 24.00
N LEU A 532 30.83 0.30 24.05
CA LEU A 532 30.95 1.31 23.01
C LEU A 532 32.08 2.32 23.32
N SER A 533 32.42 2.49 24.59
CA SER A 533 33.48 3.37 25.06
C SER A 533 34.84 3.03 24.42
N GLY A 534 35.52 4.04 23.87
CA GLY A 534 36.82 3.89 23.20
C GLY A 534 36.76 3.66 21.68
N LEU A 535 35.57 3.40 21.12
CA LEU A 535 35.34 3.39 19.67
C LEU A 535 35.13 4.82 19.13
N THR A 536 35.35 5.02 17.82
CA THR A 536 34.95 6.26 17.13
C THR A 536 33.42 6.38 17.10
N GLU A 537 32.87 7.60 17.01
CA GLU A 537 31.41 7.80 16.98
C GLU A 537 30.74 7.00 15.84
N GLU A 538 31.41 6.88 14.69
CA GLU A 538 30.93 6.05 13.58
C GLU A 538 30.94 4.56 13.90
N ALA A 539 32.01 4.05 14.54
CA ALA A 539 32.08 2.66 14.96
C ALA A 539 31.08 2.32 16.07
N GLN A 540 30.82 3.25 17.01
CA GLN A 540 29.77 3.09 18.02
C GLN A 540 28.40 2.97 17.38
N PHE A 541 28.09 3.84 16.42
CA PHE A 541 26.82 3.81 15.70
C PHE A 541 26.66 2.50 14.92
N THR A 542 27.68 2.09 14.17
CA THR A 542 27.66 0.82 13.44
C THR A 542 27.43 -0.37 14.38
N ALA A 543 28.10 -0.42 15.53
CA ALA A 543 27.90 -1.48 16.52
C ALA A 543 26.46 -1.55 17.05
N VAL A 544 25.81 -0.40 17.30
CA VAL A 544 24.38 -0.36 17.69
C VAL A 544 23.49 -0.89 16.57
N VAL A 545 23.71 -0.43 15.34
CA VAL A 545 22.91 -0.84 14.18
C VAL A 545 23.03 -2.33 13.93
N GLU A 546 24.25 -2.87 13.96
CA GLU A 546 24.51 -4.30 13.82
C GLU A 546 23.88 -5.10 14.96
N HIS A 547 24.02 -4.65 16.20
CA HIS A 547 23.41 -5.31 17.35
C HIS A 547 21.88 -5.38 17.21
N ALA A 548 21.24 -4.26 16.85
CA ALA A 548 19.80 -4.21 16.66
C ALA A 548 19.31 -5.04 15.47
N ARG A 549 20.09 -5.10 14.37
CA ARG A 549 19.81 -5.96 13.21
C ARG A 549 19.94 -7.44 13.55
N GLN A 550 21.03 -7.85 14.20
CA GLN A 550 21.28 -9.23 14.61
C GLN A 550 20.20 -9.72 15.59
N ALA A 551 19.76 -8.86 16.50
CA ALA A 551 18.71 -9.18 17.45
C ALA A 551 17.28 -9.09 16.85
N GLY A 552 17.16 -8.64 15.59
CA GLY A 552 15.88 -8.55 14.87
C GLY A 552 14.97 -7.41 15.32
N TRP A 553 15.47 -6.44 16.09
CA TRP A 553 14.72 -5.25 16.50
C TRP A 553 14.68 -4.19 15.40
N LEU A 554 15.67 -4.25 14.50
CA LEU A 554 15.82 -3.32 13.40
C LEU A 554 15.76 -4.06 12.05
N PRO A 555 14.81 -3.71 11.16
CA PRO A 555 14.77 -4.27 9.82
C PRO A 555 16.03 -3.92 9.00
N PRO A 556 16.53 -4.82 8.15
CA PRO A 556 17.69 -4.57 7.31
C PRO A 556 17.51 -3.39 6.33
N GLU A 557 16.26 -3.04 6.01
CA GLU A 557 15.88 -1.96 5.09
C GLU A 557 15.90 -0.57 5.72
N VAL A 558 15.98 -0.47 7.05
CA VAL A 558 16.19 0.84 7.69
C VAL A 558 17.60 1.31 7.37
N GLU A 559 17.68 2.37 6.57
CA GLU A 559 18.94 2.97 6.18
C GLU A 559 19.67 3.58 7.38
N ALA A 560 21.00 3.60 7.30
CA ALA A 560 21.83 4.25 8.29
C ALA A 560 21.50 5.76 8.43
N SER A 561 21.06 6.40 7.34
CA SER A 561 20.63 7.81 7.29
C SER A 561 19.45 8.07 8.25
N THR A 562 18.42 7.22 8.23
CA THR A 562 17.25 7.31 9.12
C THR A 562 17.62 7.11 10.58
N LEU A 563 18.50 6.14 10.86
CA LEU A 563 18.97 5.88 12.22
C LEU A 563 19.81 7.04 12.77
N ARG A 564 20.57 7.73 11.92
CA ARG A 564 21.27 8.97 12.31
C ARG A 564 20.26 10.08 12.64
N ALA A 565 19.20 10.21 11.86
CA ALA A 565 18.12 11.16 12.15
C ALA A 565 17.46 10.88 13.51
N TRP A 566 17.17 9.61 13.84
CA TRP A 566 16.61 9.22 15.14
C TRP A 566 17.56 9.50 16.31
N ARG A 567 18.86 9.24 16.10
CA ARG A 567 19.91 9.63 17.06
C ARG A 567 19.90 11.14 17.29
N ASP A 568 19.82 11.93 16.23
CA ASP A 568 19.88 13.39 16.30
C ASP A 568 18.63 13.97 16.99
N VAL A 569 17.44 13.44 16.69
CA VAL A 569 16.19 13.76 17.40
C VAL A 569 16.29 13.41 18.90
N THR A 570 16.79 12.22 19.23
CA THR A 570 16.95 11.78 20.62
C THR A 570 17.90 12.70 21.38
N ARG A 571 19.04 13.05 20.76
CA ARG A 571 20.03 13.98 21.29
C ARG A 571 19.42 15.38 21.53
N ALA A 572 18.70 15.91 20.54
CA ALA A 572 18.04 17.21 20.62
C ALA A 572 16.97 17.25 21.74
N ASN A 573 16.15 16.21 21.85
CA ASN A 573 15.14 16.08 22.90
C ASN A 573 15.77 16.03 24.31
N LEU A 574 16.88 15.34 24.49
CA LEU A 574 17.60 15.30 25.76
C LEU A 574 18.21 16.67 26.13
N ARG A 575 18.78 17.39 25.14
CA ARG A 575 19.25 18.77 25.33
C ARG A 575 18.12 19.69 25.74
N ALA A 576 16.99 19.63 25.03
CA ALA A 576 15.80 20.41 25.32
C ALA A 576 15.33 20.17 26.76
N LEU A 577 15.24 18.90 27.18
CA LEU A 577 14.84 18.53 28.54
C LEU A 577 15.80 19.06 29.61
N ALA A 578 17.12 18.97 29.40
CA ALA A 578 18.12 19.42 30.36
C ALA A 578 18.13 20.96 30.53
N ALA A 579 17.89 21.69 29.44
CA ALA A 579 17.84 23.14 29.43
C ALA A 579 16.51 23.72 29.95
N TYR A 580 15.43 22.95 29.85
CA TYR A 580 14.09 23.45 30.16
C TYR A 580 13.90 23.80 31.65
N ARG A 581 13.22 24.91 31.88
CA ARG A 581 12.85 25.41 33.21
C ARG A 581 11.35 25.71 33.22
N PRO A 582 10.51 24.84 33.79
CA PRO A 582 9.08 25.05 33.77
C PRO A 582 8.67 26.25 34.63
N GLY A 583 7.49 26.78 34.35
CA GLY A 583 6.77 27.71 35.20
C GLY A 583 5.39 27.16 35.56
N PRO A 584 4.54 27.92 36.27
CA PRO A 584 3.26 27.41 36.74
C PRO A 584 2.26 27.18 35.59
N VAL A 585 1.37 26.20 35.78
CA VAL A 585 0.12 25.98 35.01
C VAL A 585 -1.07 26.11 35.95
N GLN A 586 -2.22 26.53 35.43
CA GLN A 586 -3.48 26.64 36.20
C GLN A 586 -4.44 25.46 35.96
N CYS A 587 -4.27 24.73 34.86
CA CYS A 587 -5.14 23.62 34.51
C CYS A 587 -5.01 22.40 35.45
N PRO A 588 -6.06 21.56 35.55
CA PRO A 588 -6.00 20.29 36.27
C PRO A 588 -4.94 19.36 35.68
N VAL A 589 -4.16 18.69 36.55
CA VAL A 589 -3.07 17.80 36.14
C VAL A 589 -3.32 16.38 36.67
N LEU A 590 -3.25 15.39 35.80
CA LEU A 590 -3.32 13.97 36.14
C LEU A 590 -1.97 13.30 35.87
N LEU A 591 -1.37 12.72 36.89
CA LEU A 591 -0.19 11.86 36.78
C LEU A 591 -0.60 10.39 36.91
N LEU A 592 -0.48 9.64 35.82
CA LEU A 592 -0.65 8.18 35.79
C LEU A 592 0.73 7.51 35.88
N ARG A 593 1.06 6.92 37.03
CA ARG A 593 2.39 6.34 37.30
C ARG A 593 2.43 4.85 37.03
N ALA A 594 3.50 4.39 36.40
CA ALA A 594 3.76 2.96 36.20
C ALA A 594 4.30 2.36 37.51
N LYS A 595 3.49 1.54 38.18
CA LYS A 595 3.75 1.08 39.56
C LYS A 595 4.80 -0.04 39.66
N ASP A 596 5.02 -0.79 38.58
CA ASP A 596 5.90 -1.96 38.57
C ASP A 596 7.34 -1.61 38.14
N ALA A 597 7.65 -0.32 37.95
CA ALA A 597 8.98 0.14 37.59
C ALA A 597 10.00 -0.16 38.71
N GLN A 598 11.02 -0.96 38.41
CA GLN A 598 12.16 -1.15 39.31
C GLN A 598 13.01 0.12 39.35
N ARG A 599 13.04 0.80 40.50
CA ARG A 599 13.76 2.07 40.69
C ARG A 599 14.95 1.85 41.61
N SER A 600 16.13 2.27 41.17
CA SER A 600 17.38 2.18 41.94
C SER A 600 17.44 3.19 43.09
N GLN A 601 16.60 4.23 43.08
CA GLN A 601 16.52 5.26 44.11
C GLN A 601 15.06 5.57 44.47
N ALA A 602 14.86 6.08 45.69
CA ALA A 602 13.55 6.55 46.14
C ALA A 602 13.16 7.79 45.32
N VAL A 603 12.12 7.64 44.49
CA VAL A 603 11.55 8.74 43.70
C VAL A 603 10.41 9.36 44.49
N GLU A 604 10.35 10.68 44.50
CA GLU A 604 9.26 11.43 45.12
C GLU A 604 7.89 11.01 44.52
N PRO A 605 6.83 10.85 45.34
CA PRO A 605 5.55 10.28 44.88
C PRO A 605 4.90 10.99 43.68
N SER A 606 5.12 12.28 43.47
CA SER A 606 4.64 13.02 42.31
C SER A 606 5.64 13.09 41.15
N HIS A 607 6.73 12.30 41.18
CA HIS A 607 7.87 12.44 40.27
C HIS A 607 8.42 13.89 40.19
N GLY A 608 8.33 14.62 41.30
CA GLY A 608 8.75 16.01 41.45
C GLY A 608 7.75 17.06 41.00
N TRP A 609 6.62 16.69 40.40
CA TRP A 609 5.63 17.63 39.87
C TRP A 609 4.98 18.51 40.97
N ALA A 610 4.87 18.00 42.21
CA ALA A 610 4.32 18.76 43.33
C ALA A 610 5.11 20.04 43.68
N ARG A 611 6.40 20.12 43.31
CA ARG A 611 7.26 21.28 43.60
C ARG A 611 6.94 22.50 42.73
N TRP A 612 6.13 22.34 41.69
CA TRP A 612 5.83 23.37 40.70
C TRP A 612 4.50 24.10 40.92
N GLY A 613 3.91 23.97 42.11
CA GLY A 613 2.75 24.78 42.53
C GLY A 613 1.47 24.52 41.72
N LEU A 614 1.27 23.27 41.28
CA LEU A 614 0.14 22.87 40.43
C LEU A 614 -1.20 22.99 41.16
N SER A 615 -2.16 23.68 40.55
CA SER A 615 -3.54 23.77 41.05
C SER A 615 -4.33 22.51 40.69
N GLY A 616 -4.12 21.44 41.46
CA GLY A 616 -4.94 20.22 41.38
C GLY A 616 -4.25 19.03 40.71
N LEU A 617 -3.04 18.69 41.17
CA LEU A 617 -2.37 17.45 40.80
C LEU A 617 -3.09 16.22 41.40
N THR A 618 -3.59 15.34 40.55
CA THR A 618 -4.08 14.01 40.90
C THR A 618 -3.04 12.98 40.52
N VAL A 619 -2.69 12.06 41.44
CA VAL A 619 -1.72 10.99 41.19
C VAL A 619 -2.44 9.65 41.31
N GLU A 620 -2.32 8.80 40.28
CA GLU A 620 -2.89 7.46 40.26
C GLU A 620 -1.89 6.44 39.71
N ASP A 621 -1.88 5.25 40.29
CA ASP A 621 -1.01 4.15 39.86
C ASP A 621 -1.71 3.25 38.83
N VAL A 622 -1.00 2.92 37.76
CA VAL A 622 -1.41 1.97 36.72
C VAL A 622 -0.42 0.79 36.63
N PRO A 623 -0.87 -0.42 36.26
CA PRO A 623 0.02 -1.58 36.08
C PRO A 623 1.06 -1.37 34.98
N GLY A 624 2.23 -1.99 35.14
CA GLY A 624 3.35 -1.90 34.22
C GLY A 624 4.53 -1.10 34.76
N ASP A 625 5.63 -1.20 34.04
CA ASP A 625 6.82 -0.35 34.15
C ASP A 625 6.75 0.79 33.11
N HIS A 626 7.79 1.63 33.08
CA HIS A 626 7.88 2.79 32.19
C HIS A 626 7.53 2.49 30.72
N TYR A 627 7.87 1.31 30.21
CA TYR A 627 7.63 0.89 28.82
C TYR A 627 6.44 -0.05 28.68
N SER A 628 6.22 -0.97 29.63
CA SER A 628 5.11 -1.94 29.53
C SER A 628 3.74 -1.33 29.78
N VAL A 629 3.64 -0.13 30.37
CA VAL A 629 2.37 0.58 30.61
C VAL A 629 1.59 0.89 29.31
N LEU A 630 2.27 1.11 28.19
CA LEU A 630 1.67 1.34 26.86
C LEU A 630 1.47 0.05 26.05
N ARG A 631 1.72 -1.13 26.63
CA ARG A 631 1.62 -2.43 25.94
C ARG A 631 0.53 -3.31 26.53
N ALA A 632 -0.05 -4.17 25.70
CA ALA A 632 -1.05 -5.13 26.14
C ALA A 632 -0.48 -6.13 27.17
N PRO A 633 -1.27 -6.56 28.17
CA PRO A 633 -2.62 -6.10 28.49
C PRO A 633 -2.67 -4.82 29.36
N ARG A 634 -1.54 -4.26 29.79
CA ARG A 634 -1.49 -3.14 30.76
C ARG A 634 -2.11 -1.86 30.20
N VAL A 635 -1.93 -1.63 28.91
CA VAL A 635 -2.49 -0.49 28.17
C VAL A 635 -4.02 -0.41 28.24
N GLU A 636 -4.72 -1.54 28.43
CA GLU A 636 -6.18 -1.55 28.58
C GLU A 636 -6.62 -0.88 29.89
N THR A 637 -5.87 -1.11 30.97
CA THR A 637 -6.11 -0.44 32.26
C THR A 637 -5.79 1.04 32.15
N LEU A 638 -4.68 1.39 31.50
CA LEU A 638 -4.33 2.78 31.23
C LEU A 638 -5.43 3.50 30.44
N ALA A 639 -5.91 2.89 29.36
CA ALA A 639 -6.95 3.44 28.49
C ALA A 639 -8.25 3.69 29.27
N ARG A 640 -8.70 2.72 30.06
CA ARG A 640 -9.91 2.85 30.89
C ARG A 640 -9.80 4.03 31.86
N ARG A 641 -8.68 4.17 32.57
CA ARG A 641 -8.46 5.29 33.50
C ARG A 641 -8.41 6.63 32.78
N LEU A 642 -7.73 6.68 31.65
CA LEU A 642 -7.67 7.89 30.83
C LEU A 642 -9.07 8.30 30.37
N VAL A 643 -9.87 7.37 29.86
CA VAL A 643 -11.26 7.64 29.44
C VAL A 643 -12.12 8.15 30.62
N GLU A 644 -12.01 7.54 31.79
CA GLU A 644 -12.73 7.97 33.02
C GLU A 644 -12.40 9.45 33.38
N HIS A 645 -11.11 9.79 33.44
CA HIS A 645 -10.66 11.14 33.81
C HIS A 645 -10.95 12.20 32.74
N VAL A 646 -10.75 11.86 31.46
CA VAL A 646 -11.07 12.76 30.35
C VAL A 646 -12.59 13.01 30.32
N GLY A 647 -13.42 11.98 30.54
CA GLY A 647 -14.87 12.13 30.67
C GLY A 647 -15.30 13.05 31.82
N ALA A 648 -14.68 12.91 33.00
CA ALA A 648 -14.95 13.78 34.14
C ALA A 648 -14.53 15.25 33.91
N ALA A 649 -13.45 15.46 33.14
CA ALA A 649 -12.95 16.79 32.80
C ALA A 649 -13.80 17.47 31.70
N THR A 650 -14.25 16.73 30.69
CA THR A 650 -14.98 17.29 29.52
C THR A 650 -16.49 17.30 29.68
N GLY A 651 -17.07 16.39 30.46
CA GLY A 651 -18.52 16.27 30.66
C GLY A 651 -19.20 17.50 31.30
N ARG A 652 -18.44 18.36 32.00
CA ARG A 652 -18.93 19.67 32.48
C ARG A 652 -19.06 20.71 31.35
N HIS A 653 -18.30 20.57 30.27
CA HIS A 653 -18.32 21.46 29.10
C HIS A 653 -19.21 20.94 27.96
N GLU A 654 -19.34 19.63 27.79
CA GLU A 654 -20.17 19.01 26.75
C GLU A 654 -21.69 19.29 26.97
N ALA A 655 -22.13 19.43 28.23
CA ALA A 655 -23.50 19.86 28.57
C ALA A 655 -23.77 21.35 28.31
N ALA A 656 -22.74 22.21 28.31
CA ALA A 656 -22.89 23.66 28.12
C ALA A 656 -23.02 24.05 26.63
N GLY A 657 -22.57 23.19 25.71
CA GLY A 657 -22.68 23.39 24.25
C GLY A 657 -24.09 23.13 23.69
N GLN A 658 -24.90 22.29 24.35
CA GLN A 658 -26.24 21.94 23.88
C GLN A 658 -27.33 22.98 24.24
N GLN A 659 -27.02 24.00 25.05
CA GLN A 659 -27.98 25.05 25.42
C GLN A 659 -27.93 26.32 24.55
N ARG A 660 -27.20 26.33 23.42
CA ARG A 660 -27.11 27.50 22.52
C ARG A 660 -27.71 27.30 21.12
N GLU A 661 -28.43 26.21 20.88
CA GLU A 661 -29.23 25.99 19.66
C GLU A 661 -30.67 25.61 20.02
N GLY A 662 -31.33 26.47 20.81
CA GLY A 662 -32.76 26.40 21.13
C GLY A 662 -33.49 27.62 20.61
#